data_AF-K3WKF0-F1
#
_entry.id   AF-K3WKF0-F1
#
_cell.length_a   1.000
_cell.length_b   1.000
_cell.length_c   1.000
_cell.angle_alpha   90.00
_cell.angle_beta   90.00
_cell.angle_gamma   90.00
#
_symmetry.space_group_name_H-M   'P 1'
#
loop_
_entity.id
_entity.type
_entity.pdbx_description
1 polymer ?
#
loop_
_entity_poly.entity_id
_entity_poly.type
_entity_poly.pdbx_seq_one_letter_code
_entity_poly.pdbx_strand_id
1 'polypeptide(L)'
;MKLLISETHGAEELKCFLALALTGAKFTTGATDAKYALCGPQLAVANPKTKQDEVIFSANAVCRYVAIHANALQAEDLAVDEWIEWESAVLAPWVNKTKKDAKKDKTVVAAELTTLLDAKEQARGASGDTLEFLFGAELTLADVVAGVTLREALALVPVEDESETIKKFRAYVAQLFARAEFAKASAAPAKATKAVLELDADVASGATQHQVLTLVESIFDAAIKAAFPGLDIPAVEVTRTKNPKFGDYQCNSAMAIFTALKGTPNAAKSPRDVAQTIITSFPDNTVVHNLSVAGAGFINAFLTPAFVNARLRTVLRNGVQPSPQKKMNIVVDFSSPNIAKDMHVGHLRSTIIGDTLCRILEFQGHNVNRVNHVGDWGTQFGMLICHLTETYPNWETQMPDVQDLTKLYKAAKERFDADEDFHKRSKDGVVLLQSGDEKSLKVWQTLCEISRREFQKVYDRLGVTLREMGESFYNSIIPSVLDIVRSKGLMENSNGAQCVFTKVHKQPFLLVKSDGSYLYPTTDIAALWYRLHVLKADWIVIYTDYTQKDHFDLLAEVGRMSGILDPTKNRFNHVGFGTVNDESGKRFKTRSGEVVRLVELLDEAKARMKTQLLARIESGQTSLPLDQVDVAAEKIGYGAVKYFDLRQSPTSNYIFSFDRMLSTNGDTAVYLMFAYARLCSIIRKSGVNIDELIQQEENLINPVHATEVALAQELLQLPDVISFINKDLNSNRLCAYLYTLAEKVQTFVTACRVLGSEEQNSRLLLCEATLKVMQKCFFLLGIEPLDQI
;
A
#
# COMPACT_ATOMS: atom_id res chain seq x y z
N MET A 1 -42.45 -25.36 5.83
CA MET A 1 -42.74 -26.24 4.67
C MET A 1 -41.44 -26.85 4.18
N LYS A 2 -41.46 -27.97 3.45
CA LYS A 2 -40.26 -28.53 2.82
C LYS A 2 -40.42 -28.55 1.31
N LEU A 3 -39.63 -27.75 0.59
CA LEU A 3 -39.61 -27.70 -0.87
C LEU A 3 -38.66 -28.80 -1.38
N LEU A 4 -39.21 -29.76 -2.11
CA LEU A 4 -38.47 -30.85 -2.72
C LEU A 4 -38.21 -30.51 -4.19
N ILE A 5 -36.95 -30.44 -4.57
CA ILE A 5 -36.51 -30.00 -5.91
C ILE A 5 -35.51 -30.98 -6.53
N SER A 6 -35.39 -30.93 -7.85
CA SER A 6 -34.46 -31.77 -8.60
C SER A 6 -33.03 -31.22 -8.48
N GLU A 7 -32.01 -32.03 -8.81
CA GLU A 7 -30.61 -31.54 -8.80
C GLU A 7 -30.38 -30.43 -9.84
N THR A 8 -31.22 -30.36 -10.88
CA THR A 8 -31.20 -29.35 -11.93
C THR A 8 -32.14 -28.19 -11.59
N HIS A 9 -31.60 -26.99 -11.41
CA HIS A 9 -32.41 -25.81 -11.08
C HIS A 9 -32.91 -25.14 -12.37
N GLY A 10 -34.16 -25.43 -12.77
CA GLY A 10 -34.81 -24.89 -13.94
C GLY A 10 -35.80 -23.76 -13.63
N ALA A 11 -36.61 -23.39 -14.63
CA ALA A 11 -37.64 -22.36 -14.48
C ALA A 11 -38.70 -22.71 -13.43
N GLU A 12 -39.09 -23.98 -13.33
CA GLU A 12 -40.08 -24.46 -12.36
C GLU A 12 -39.58 -24.28 -10.91
N GLU A 13 -38.32 -24.63 -10.63
CA GLU A 13 -37.70 -24.40 -9.32
C GLU A 13 -37.60 -22.90 -9.02
N LEU A 14 -37.22 -22.08 -10.01
CA LEU A 14 -37.11 -20.63 -9.84
C LEU A 14 -38.45 -19.97 -9.50
N LYS A 15 -39.56 -20.39 -10.11
CA LYS A 15 -40.92 -19.93 -9.75
C LYS A 15 -41.18 -20.15 -8.26
N CYS A 16 -40.91 -21.36 -7.76
CA CYS A 16 -41.09 -21.71 -6.35
C CYS A 16 -40.20 -20.87 -5.42
N PHE A 17 -38.93 -20.67 -5.77
CA PHE A 17 -38.00 -19.86 -4.98
C PHE A 17 -38.44 -18.39 -4.91
N LEU A 18 -38.88 -17.82 -6.04
CA LEU A 18 -39.41 -16.46 -6.09
C LEU A 18 -40.67 -16.34 -5.24
N ALA A 19 -41.63 -17.25 -5.38
CA ALA A 19 -42.86 -17.24 -4.58
C ALA A 19 -42.55 -17.32 -3.07
N LEU A 20 -41.66 -18.20 -2.65
CA LEU A 20 -41.25 -18.33 -1.24
C LEU A 20 -40.50 -17.10 -0.72
N ALA A 21 -39.61 -16.51 -1.53
CA ALA A 21 -38.86 -15.33 -1.16
C ALA A 21 -39.75 -14.09 -1.01
N LEU A 22 -40.65 -13.87 -1.98
CA LEU A 22 -41.54 -12.71 -2.02
C LEU A 22 -42.64 -12.76 -0.94
N THR A 23 -43.03 -13.97 -0.52
CA THR A 23 -44.04 -14.17 0.53
C THR A 23 -43.44 -14.25 1.93
N GLY A 24 -42.11 -14.33 2.05
CA GLY A 24 -41.42 -14.50 3.34
C GLY A 24 -41.69 -15.85 4.02
N ALA A 25 -42.23 -16.83 3.28
CA ALA A 25 -42.59 -18.13 3.81
C ALA A 25 -41.35 -18.90 4.29
N LYS A 26 -41.40 -19.45 5.51
CA LYS A 26 -40.30 -20.27 6.06
C LYS A 26 -40.32 -21.68 5.47
N PHE A 27 -39.23 -22.06 4.81
CA PHE A 27 -39.08 -23.38 4.22
C PHE A 27 -37.67 -23.95 4.39
N THR A 28 -37.56 -25.26 4.20
CA THR A 28 -36.29 -25.98 4.01
C THR A 28 -36.33 -26.69 2.66
N THR A 29 -35.17 -27.00 2.08
CA THR A 29 -35.08 -27.75 0.82
C THR A 29 -34.81 -29.24 1.06
N GLY A 30 -35.21 -30.08 0.10
CA GLY A 30 -34.90 -31.50 0.08
C GLY A 30 -34.88 -32.07 -1.33
N ALA A 31 -34.46 -33.32 -1.48
CA ALA A 31 -34.50 -34.02 -2.76
C ALA A 31 -35.93 -34.40 -3.14
N THR A 32 -36.26 -34.30 -4.43
CA THR A 32 -37.55 -34.73 -5.01
C THR A 32 -37.80 -36.22 -4.77
N ASP A 33 -39.04 -36.61 -4.48
CA ASP A 33 -39.43 -38.02 -4.47
C ASP A 33 -39.28 -38.61 -5.88
N ALA A 34 -38.45 -39.64 -6.01
CA ALA A 34 -38.15 -40.31 -7.28
C ALA A 34 -39.42 -40.82 -7.99
N LYS A 35 -40.49 -41.16 -7.23
CA LYS A 35 -41.76 -41.61 -7.79
C LYS A 35 -42.52 -40.51 -8.56
N TYR A 36 -42.30 -39.25 -8.19
CA TYR A 36 -43.04 -38.09 -8.73
C TYR A 36 -42.10 -37.03 -9.33
N ALA A 37 -40.86 -37.41 -9.65
CA ALA A 37 -39.85 -36.51 -10.20
C ALA A 37 -40.26 -35.87 -11.54
N LEU A 38 -41.15 -36.53 -12.30
CA LEU A 38 -41.71 -36.02 -13.56
C LEU A 38 -42.77 -34.93 -13.37
N CYS A 39 -43.24 -34.70 -12.14
CA CYS A 39 -44.30 -33.72 -11.83
C CYS A 39 -43.74 -32.33 -11.45
N GLY A 40 -42.42 -32.12 -11.55
CA GLY A 40 -41.76 -30.88 -11.15
C GLY A 40 -41.55 -30.74 -9.64
N PRO A 41 -41.27 -29.52 -9.14
CA PRO A 41 -41.07 -29.24 -7.73
C PRO A 41 -42.27 -29.66 -6.87
N GLN A 42 -42.00 -30.09 -5.63
CA GLN A 42 -43.03 -30.55 -4.70
C GLN A 42 -42.92 -29.79 -3.39
N LEU A 43 -44.06 -29.47 -2.77
CA LEU A 43 -44.08 -28.87 -1.44
C LEU A 43 -44.74 -29.83 -0.46
N ALA A 44 -43.93 -30.35 0.47
CA ALA A 44 -44.45 -31.12 1.60
C ALA A 44 -44.88 -30.16 2.71
N VAL A 45 -46.14 -30.26 3.09
CA VAL A 45 -46.80 -29.46 4.13
C VAL A 45 -47.34 -30.42 5.20
N ALA A 46 -46.98 -30.18 6.45
CA ALA A 46 -47.48 -31.00 7.55
C ALA A 46 -49.00 -30.82 7.72
N ASN A 47 -49.78 -31.91 7.63
CA ASN A 47 -51.20 -31.90 7.96
C ASN A 47 -51.40 -32.22 9.46
N PRO A 48 -51.88 -31.26 10.28
CA PRO A 48 -52.04 -31.46 11.73
C PRO A 48 -53.08 -32.52 12.10
N LYS A 49 -54.03 -32.83 11.20
CA LYS A 49 -55.15 -33.74 11.44
C LYS A 49 -54.81 -35.21 11.12
N THR A 50 -54.00 -35.47 10.10
CA THR A 50 -53.70 -36.84 9.62
C THR A 50 -52.31 -37.33 10.04
N LYS A 51 -51.44 -36.46 10.58
CA LYS A 51 -50.03 -36.75 10.90
C LYS A 51 -49.20 -37.29 9.72
N GLN A 52 -49.69 -37.14 8.49
CA GLN A 52 -48.97 -37.39 7.24
C GLN A 52 -48.81 -36.05 6.51
N ASP A 53 -47.66 -35.85 5.85
CA ASP A 53 -47.44 -34.66 5.04
C ASP A 53 -48.34 -34.71 3.80
N GLU A 54 -49.06 -33.61 3.52
CA GLU A 54 -49.70 -33.37 2.24
C GLU A 54 -48.65 -32.85 1.26
N VAL A 55 -48.60 -33.43 0.08
CA VAL A 55 -47.64 -33.05 -0.96
C VAL A 55 -48.37 -32.35 -2.09
N ILE A 56 -47.95 -31.12 -2.37
CA ILE A 56 -48.44 -30.31 -3.47
C ILE A 56 -47.48 -30.47 -4.64
N PHE A 57 -48.02 -30.76 -5.82
CA PHE A 57 -47.25 -31.05 -7.03
C PHE A 57 -47.37 -29.93 -8.07
N SER A 58 -46.31 -29.73 -8.86
CA SER A 58 -46.11 -28.65 -9.86
C SER A 58 -45.75 -27.29 -9.26
N ALA A 59 -44.91 -26.53 -9.97
CA ALA A 59 -44.50 -25.22 -9.49
C ALA A 59 -45.66 -24.25 -9.35
N ASN A 60 -46.62 -24.25 -10.29
CA ASN A 60 -47.76 -23.34 -10.26
C ASN A 60 -48.65 -23.58 -9.03
N ALA A 61 -48.92 -24.85 -8.69
CA ALA A 61 -49.70 -25.17 -7.48
C ALA A 61 -48.93 -24.85 -6.20
N VAL A 62 -47.62 -25.08 -6.17
CA VAL A 62 -46.76 -24.69 -5.04
C VAL A 62 -46.76 -23.18 -4.86
N CYS A 63 -46.56 -22.40 -5.92
CA CYS A 63 -46.56 -20.94 -5.88
C CYS A 63 -47.92 -20.41 -5.40
N ARG A 64 -49.03 -20.96 -5.91
CA ARG A 64 -50.38 -20.61 -5.48
C ARG A 64 -50.63 -20.92 -4.02
N TYR A 65 -50.25 -22.11 -3.57
CA TYR A 65 -50.38 -22.48 -2.16
C TYR A 65 -49.61 -21.54 -1.24
N VAL A 66 -48.35 -21.25 -1.60
CA VAL A 66 -47.47 -20.36 -0.82
C VAL A 66 -48.06 -18.94 -0.76
N ALA A 67 -48.54 -18.41 -1.87
CA ALA A 67 -49.17 -17.09 -1.96
C ALA A 67 -50.42 -16.98 -1.08
N ILE A 68 -51.36 -17.92 -1.23
CA ILE A 68 -52.61 -17.95 -0.45
C ILE A 68 -52.30 -18.13 1.04
N HIS A 69 -51.41 -19.06 1.40
CA HIS A 69 -51.08 -19.34 2.79
C HIS A 69 -50.39 -18.16 3.49
N ALA A 70 -49.57 -17.40 2.76
CA ALA A 70 -48.90 -16.22 3.30
C ALA A 70 -49.74 -14.94 3.21
N ASN A 71 -50.93 -14.99 2.58
CA ASN A 71 -51.74 -13.83 2.26
C ASN A 71 -50.95 -12.72 1.54
N ALA A 72 -50.11 -13.13 0.58
CA ALA A 72 -49.21 -12.26 -0.17
C ALA A 72 -49.12 -12.73 -1.64
N LEU A 73 -48.78 -11.84 -2.57
CA LEU A 73 -48.89 -12.04 -4.02
C LEU A 73 -50.34 -12.39 -4.40
N GLN A 74 -51.12 -11.39 -4.82
CA GLN A 74 -52.54 -11.59 -5.18
C GLN A 74 -52.69 -12.83 -6.08
N ALA A 75 -53.41 -13.84 -5.56
CA ALA A 75 -53.54 -15.18 -6.14
C ALA A 75 -55.01 -15.62 -6.31
N GLU A 76 -55.95 -14.86 -5.75
CA GLU A 76 -57.40 -15.11 -5.82
C GLU A 76 -58.07 -14.02 -6.69
N ASP A 77 -57.59 -13.89 -7.93
CA ASP A 77 -58.13 -12.95 -8.91
C ASP A 77 -58.27 -13.64 -10.28
N LEU A 78 -59.41 -13.46 -10.94
CA LEU A 78 -59.72 -14.12 -12.21
C LEU A 78 -58.69 -13.81 -13.30
N ALA A 79 -58.18 -12.59 -13.37
CA ALA A 79 -57.19 -12.22 -14.36
C ALA A 79 -55.81 -12.82 -14.05
N VAL A 80 -55.46 -12.95 -12.76
CA VAL A 80 -54.25 -13.68 -12.34
C VAL A 80 -54.36 -15.15 -12.73
N ASP A 81 -55.54 -15.75 -12.54
CA ASP A 81 -55.82 -17.14 -12.92
C ASP A 81 -55.69 -17.34 -14.44
N GLU A 82 -56.24 -16.45 -15.25
CA GLU A 82 -56.12 -16.49 -16.71
C GLU A 82 -54.66 -16.40 -17.21
N TRP A 83 -53.77 -15.71 -16.49
CA TRP A 83 -52.35 -15.67 -16.81
C TRP A 83 -51.63 -16.96 -16.43
N ILE A 84 -51.93 -17.53 -15.27
CA ILE A 84 -51.34 -18.80 -14.79
C ILE A 84 -51.81 -19.98 -15.65
N GLU A 85 -53.10 -20.00 -16.03
CA GLU A 85 -53.65 -21.02 -16.93
C GLU A 85 -53.05 -20.92 -18.33
N TRP A 86 -52.95 -19.71 -18.87
CA TRP A 86 -52.30 -19.50 -20.17
C TRP A 86 -50.82 -19.88 -20.14
N GLU A 87 -50.09 -19.57 -19.07
CA GLU A 87 -48.71 -19.99 -18.90
C GLU A 87 -48.60 -21.52 -18.97
N SER A 88 -49.46 -22.23 -18.23
CA SER A 88 -49.43 -23.69 -18.14
C SER A 88 -49.92 -24.38 -19.43
N ALA A 89 -50.96 -23.86 -20.07
CA ALA A 89 -51.60 -24.48 -21.23
C ALA A 89 -50.99 -24.07 -22.58
N VAL A 90 -50.35 -22.89 -22.66
CA VAL A 90 -49.90 -22.30 -23.92
C VAL A 90 -48.41 -21.99 -23.90
N LEU A 91 -47.95 -21.13 -22.98
CA LEU A 91 -46.58 -20.61 -23.04
C LEU A 91 -45.52 -21.67 -22.70
N ALA A 92 -45.66 -22.38 -21.58
CA ALA A 92 -44.70 -23.42 -21.17
C ALA A 92 -44.65 -24.60 -22.16
N PRO A 93 -45.78 -25.13 -22.67
CA PRO A 93 -45.75 -26.12 -23.75
C PRO A 93 -45.05 -25.62 -25.01
N TRP A 94 -45.26 -24.35 -25.38
CA TRP A 94 -44.57 -23.73 -26.50
C TRP A 94 -43.05 -23.66 -26.26
N VAL A 95 -42.60 -23.16 -25.10
CA VAL A 95 -41.17 -23.09 -24.72
C VAL A 95 -40.53 -24.48 -24.78
N ASN A 96 -41.17 -25.49 -24.20
CA ASN A 96 -40.67 -26.86 -24.16
C ASN A 96 -40.58 -27.49 -25.55
N LYS A 97 -41.54 -27.23 -26.43
CA LYS A 97 -41.53 -27.71 -27.82
C LYS A 97 -40.41 -27.02 -28.61
N THR A 98 -40.26 -25.71 -28.47
CA THR A 98 -39.24 -24.92 -29.18
C THR A 98 -37.82 -25.30 -28.73
N LYS A 99 -37.59 -25.51 -27.42
CA LYS A 99 -36.29 -25.99 -26.90
C LYS A 99 -35.88 -27.35 -27.47
N LYS A 100 -36.84 -28.23 -27.78
CA LYS A 100 -36.57 -29.56 -28.35
C LYS A 100 -36.31 -29.53 -29.86
N ASP A 101 -36.77 -28.50 -30.55
CA ASP A 101 -36.61 -28.35 -32.00
C ASP A 101 -35.50 -27.34 -32.34
N ALA A 102 -34.26 -27.71 -32.01
CA ALA A 102 -33.09 -26.84 -32.16
C ALA A 102 -32.76 -26.44 -33.62
N LYS A 103 -33.43 -27.03 -34.61
CA LYS A 103 -33.27 -26.73 -36.05
C LYS A 103 -34.33 -25.77 -36.59
N LYS A 104 -35.31 -25.37 -35.76
CA LYS A 104 -36.39 -24.47 -36.17
C LYS A 104 -35.84 -23.07 -36.45
N ASP A 105 -36.31 -22.46 -37.53
CA ASP A 105 -35.91 -21.11 -37.94
C ASP A 105 -36.29 -20.09 -36.85
N LYS A 106 -35.31 -19.31 -36.40
CA LYS A 106 -35.48 -18.31 -35.33
C LYS A 106 -36.47 -17.20 -35.69
N THR A 107 -36.61 -16.88 -36.99
CA THR A 107 -37.61 -15.90 -37.46
C THR A 107 -39.03 -16.43 -37.31
N VAL A 108 -39.23 -17.73 -37.55
CA VAL A 108 -40.51 -18.42 -37.32
C VAL A 108 -40.82 -18.50 -35.83
N VAL A 109 -39.81 -18.78 -34.99
CA VAL A 109 -39.95 -18.78 -33.52
C VAL A 109 -40.35 -17.39 -33.02
N ALA A 110 -39.76 -16.32 -33.56
CA ALA A 110 -40.13 -14.94 -33.23
C ALA A 110 -41.58 -14.59 -33.61
N ALA A 111 -42.02 -15.01 -34.81
CA ALA A 111 -43.38 -14.77 -35.28
C ALA A 111 -44.44 -15.51 -34.46
N GLU A 112 -44.18 -16.76 -34.07
CA GLU A 112 -45.06 -17.54 -33.19
C GLU A 112 -45.18 -16.90 -31.81
N LEU A 113 -44.07 -16.50 -31.19
CA LEU A 113 -44.10 -15.84 -29.89
C LEU A 113 -44.82 -14.48 -29.97
N THR A 114 -44.58 -13.70 -31.02
CA THR A 114 -45.29 -12.44 -31.27
C THR A 114 -46.81 -12.66 -31.28
N THR A 115 -47.29 -13.67 -32.02
CA THR A 115 -48.73 -13.99 -32.10
C THR A 115 -49.32 -14.34 -30.73
N LEU A 116 -48.59 -15.12 -29.91
CA LEU A 116 -49.03 -15.50 -28.57
C LEU A 116 -49.12 -14.28 -27.62
N LEU A 117 -48.14 -13.37 -27.70
CA LEU A 117 -48.09 -12.18 -26.87
C LEU A 117 -49.10 -11.12 -27.33
N ASP A 118 -49.30 -10.94 -28.63
CA ASP A 118 -50.30 -10.03 -29.19
C ASP A 118 -51.71 -10.39 -28.74
N ALA A 119 -52.05 -11.69 -28.75
CA ALA A 119 -53.34 -12.16 -28.26
C ALA A 119 -53.55 -11.82 -26.77
N LYS A 120 -52.49 -11.89 -25.95
CA LYS A 120 -52.54 -11.52 -24.54
C LYS A 120 -52.60 -10.01 -24.30
N GLU A 121 -51.87 -9.21 -25.08
CA GLU A 121 -51.97 -7.75 -25.02
C GLU A 121 -53.36 -7.26 -25.44
N GLN A 122 -53.94 -7.84 -26.50
CA GLN A 122 -55.30 -7.52 -26.93
C GLN A 122 -56.34 -7.86 -25.85
N ALA A 123 -56.24 -9.05 -25.23
CA ALA A 123 -57.14 -9.47 -24.17
C ALA A 123 -57.05 -8.58 -22.91
N ARG A 124 -55.88 -8.00 -22.63
CA ARG A 124 -55.65 -7.08 -21.50
C ARG A 124 -56.31 -5.71 -21.67
N GLY A 125 -56.70 -5.33 -22.89
CA GLY A 125 -57.38 -4.07 -23.19
C GLY A 125 -56.54 -2.81 -22.97
N ALA A 126 -55.22 -2.93 -22.82
CA ALA A 126 -54.33 -1.82 -22.45
C ALA A 126 -53.73 -1.12 -23.69
N SER A 127 -53.92 0.19 -23.81
CA SER A 127 -53.37 1.06 -24.87
C SER A 127 -52.10 1.82 -24.43
N GLY A 128 -51.36 1.32 -23.43
CA GLY A 128 -50.15 1.96 -22.92
C GLY A 128 -48.87 1.31 -23.44
N ASP A 129 -47.86 2.12 -23.78
CA ASP A 129 -46.56 1.67 -24.31
C ASP A 129 -45.71 0.94 -23.25
N THR A 130 -45.99 1.11 -21.96
CA THR A 130 -45.22 0.50 -20.86
C THR A 130 -45.97 -0.64 -20.17
N LEU A 131 -45.27 -1.74 -19.91
CA LEU A 131 -45.76 -2.92 -19.18
C LEU A 131 -44.94 -3.09 -17.91
N GLU A 132 -45.48 -2.65 -16.77
CA GLU A 132 -44.79 -2.75 -15.47
C GLU A 132 -45.14 -4.06 -14.71
N PHE A 133 -46.40 -4.50 -14.82
CA PHE A 133 -46.94 -5.76 -14.28
C PHE A 133 -47.86 -6.42 -15.31
N LEU A 134 -47.99 -7.74 -15.28
CA LEU A 134 -48.88 -8.47 -16.20
C LEU A 134 -50.36 -8.15 -15.96
N PHE A 135 -50.71 -7.83 -14.72
CA PHE A 135 -52.05 -7.44 -14.32
C PHE A 135 -52.01 -6.50 -13.10
N GLY A 136 -52.90 -5.51 -13.07
CA GLY A 136 -53.02 -4.57 -11.95
C GLY A 136 -51.87 -3.53 -11.85
N ALA A 137 -51.77 -2.90 -10.68
CA ALA A 137 -50.76 -1.89 -10.36
C ALA A 137 -49.68 -2.37 -9.37
N GLU A 138 -49.73 -3.65 -8.98
CA GLU A 138 -48.85 -4.26 -7.99
C GLU A 138 -48.36 -5.62 -8.47
N LEU A 139 -47.32 -6.15 -7.81
CA LEU A 139 -46.76 -7.46 -8.12
C LEU A 139 -47.74 -8.57 -7.71
N THR A 140 -48.14 -9.40 -8.69
CA THR A 140 -49.08 -10.50 -8.48
C THR A 140 -48.41 -11.87 -8.62
N LEU A 141 -49.15 -12.93 -8.33
CA LEU A 141 -48.68 -14.29 -8.59
C LEU A 141 -48.43 -14.55 -10.09
N ALA A 142 -49.16 -13.86 -10.98
CA ALA A 142 -48.96 -13.96 -12.42
C ALA A 142 -47.57 -13.50 -12.83
N ASP A 143 -47.05 -12.41 -12.25
CA ASP A 143 -45.70 -11.91 -12.55
C ASP A 143 -44.61 -12.91 -12.14
N VAL A 144 -44.81 -13.65 -11.06
CA VAL A 144 -43.89 -14.71 -10.63
C VAL A 144 -43.93 -15.91 -11.57
N VAL A 145 -45.13 -16.39 -11.90
CA VAL A 145 -45.30 -17.63 -12.69
C VAL A 145 -45.04 -17.37 -14.17
N ALA A 146 -45.80 -16.47 -14.79
CA ALA A 146 -45.67 -16.16 -16.20
C ALA A 146 -44.41 -15.36 -16.51
N GLY A 147 -43.95 -14.47 -15.63
CA GLY A 147 -42.72 -13.69 -15.85
C GLY A 147 -41.47 -14.57 -15.97
N VAL A 148 -41.35 -15.64 -15.18
CA VAL A 148 -40.25 -16.60 -15.30
C VAL A 148 -40.28 -17.34 -16.64
N THR A 149 -41.45 -17.81 -17.06
CA THR A 149 -41.61 -18.54 -18.33
C THR A 149 -41.44 -17.60 -19.54
N LEU A 150 -41.89 -16.35 -19.43
CA LEU A 150 -41.66 -15.31 -20.43
C LEU A 150 -40.17 -15.03 -20.61
N ARG A 151 -39.39 -14.99 -19.51
CA ARG A 151 -37.92 -14.87 -19.58
C ARG A 151 -37.30 -15.99 -20.41
N GLU A 152 -37.76 -17.23 -20.23
CA GLU A 152 -37.28 -18.35 -21.04
C GLU A 152 -37.73 -18.24 -22.50
N ALA A 153 -38.99 -17.86 -22.75
CA ALA A 153 -39.52 -17.70 -24.09
C ALA A 153 -38.76 -16.64 -24.90
N LEU A 154 -38.49 -15.48 -24.28
CA LEU A 154 -37.78 -14.36 -24.91
C LEU A 154 -36.29 -14.64 -25.13
N ALA A 155 -35.68 -15.56 -24.37
CA ALA A 155 -34.31 -16.01 -24.59
C ALA A 155 -34.16 -16.89 -25.85
N LEU A 156 -35.26 -17.49 -26.33
CA LEU A 156 -35.28 -18.29 -27.55
C LEU A 156 -35.38 -17.44 -28.83
N VAL A 157 -35.69 -16.15 -28.70
CA VAL A 157 -35.86 -15.21 -29.81
C VAL A 157 -34.66 -14.26 -29.89
N PRO A 158 -34.00 -14.13 -31.07
CA PRO A 158 -32.91 -13.18 -31.26
C PRO A 158 -33.38 -11.74 -31.11
N VAL A 159 -32.44 -10.84 -30.77
CA VAL A 159 -32.73 -9.41 -30.53
C VAL A 159 -32.85 -8.61 -31.84
N GLU A 160 -32.37 -9.16 -32.94
CA GLU A 160 -32.41 -8.55 -34.28
C GLU A 160 -33.83 -8.65 -34.86
N ASP A 161 -34.37 -7.52 -35.35
CA ASP A 161 -35.68 -7.41 -36.02
C ASP A 161 -36.91 -7.92 -35.23
N GLU A 162 -36.89 -7.79 -33.89
CA GLU A 162 -38.03 -8.17 -33.04
C GLU A 162 -39.22 -7.21 -33.15
N SER A 163 -40.44 -7.76 -33.03
CA SER A 163 -41.69 -7.00 -33.02
C SER A 163 -41.79 -6.07 -31.80
N GLU A 164 -42.56 -4.98 -31.90
CA GLU A 164 -42.77 -4.04 -30.78
C GLU A 164 -43.34 -4.74 -29.54
N THR A 165 -44.19 -5.75 -29.73
CA THR A 165 -44.71 -6.58 -28.64
C THR A 165 -43.60 -7.36 -27.94
N ILE A 166 -42.67 -7.97 -28.68
CA ILE A 166 -41.53 -8.66 -28.06
C ILE A 166 -40.65 -7.68 -27.27
N LYS A 167 -40.36 -6.49 -27.83
CA LYS A 167 -39.59 -5.44 -27.12
C LYS A 167 -40.23 -5.06 -25.80
N LYS A 168 -41.55 -4.87 -25.80
CA LYS A 168 -42.35 -4.53 -24.61
C LYS A 168 -42.24 -5.59 -23.52
N PHE A 169 -42.44 -6.87 -23.86
CA PHE A 169 -42.31 -7.97 -22.89
C PHE A 169 -40.86 -8.19 -22.44
N ARG A 170 -39.86 -7.96 -23.31
CA ARG A 170 -38.45 -8.02 -22.96
C ARG A 170 -38.06 -6.93 -21.95
N ALA A 171 -38.56 -5.70 -22.15
CA ALA A 171 -38.39 -4.61 -21.19
C ALA A 171 -39.07 -4.91 -19.85
N TYR A 172 -40.30 -5.41 -19.87
CA TYR A 172 -41.02 -5.87 -18.67
C TYR A 172 -40.23 -6.92 -17.89
N VAL A 173 -39.77 -8.00 -18.54
CA VAL A 173 -39.00 -9.05 -17.88
C VAL A 173 -37.68 -8.51 -17.33
N ALA A 174 -36.98 -7.66 -18.07
CA ALA A 174 -35.75 -7.03 -17.59
C ALA A 174 -36.00 -6.20 -16.32
N GLN A 175 -37.07 -5.39 -16.31
CA GLN A 175 -37.46 -4.60 -15.14
C GLN A 175 -37.87 -5.50 -13.97
N LEU A 176 -38.63 -6.56 -14.21
CA LEU A 176 -39.08 -7.51 -13.19
C LEU A 176 -37.89 -8.17 -12.49
N PHE A 177 -36.91 -8.65 -13.25
CA PHE A 177 -35.74 -9.34 -12.70
C PHE A 177 -34.66 -8.40 -12.13
N ALA A 178 -34.73 -7.09 -12.43
CA ALA A 178 -33.87 -6.07 -11.81
C ALA A 178 -34.31 -5.69 -10.39
N ARG A 179 -35.53 -6.06 -9.97
CA ARG A 179 -36.03 -5.82 -8.60
C ARG A 179 -35.17 -6.56 -7.58
N ALA A 180 -34.86 -5.92 -6.46
CA ALA A 180 -33.94 -6.44 -5.45
C ALA A 180 -34.38 -7.82 -4.92
N GLU A 181 -35.68 -8.04 -4.79
CA GLU A 181 -36.29 -9.28 -4.34
C GLU A 181 -36.10 -10.43 -5.36
N PHE A 182 -36.26 -10.13 -6.65
CA PHE A 182 -36.03 -11.08 -7.74
C PHE A 182 -34.54 -11.37 -7.93
N ALA A 183 -33.68 -10.35 -7.85
CA ALA A 183 -32.24 -10.50 -7.96
C ALA A 183 -31.69 -11.37 -6.81
N LYS A 184 -32.15 -11.14 -5.57
CA LYS A 184 -31.76 -11.92 -4.39
C LYS A 184 -32.24 -13.36 -4.46
N ALA A 185 -33.46 -13.61 -4.94
CA ALA A 185 -34.00 -14.95 -5.11
C ALA A 185 -33.38 -15.71 -6.30
N SER A 186 -33.01 -14.99 -7.37
CA SER A 186 -32.31 -15.55 -8.54
C SER A 186 -30.84 -15.87 -8.27
N ALA A 187 -30.26 -15.35 -7.18
CA ALA A 187 -28.88 -15.60 -6.76
C ALA A 187 -28.68 -16.91 -5.95
N ALA A 188 -29.71 -17.75 -5.81
CA ALA A 188 -29.53 -19.15 -5.41
C ALA A 188 -28.79 -19.93 -6.52
N PRO A 189 -27.96 -20.93 -6.17
CA PRO A 189 -26.60 -21.06 -6.69
C PRO A 189 -26.53 -21.39 -8.20
N ALA A 190 -25.97 -20.46 -8.98
CA ALA A 190 -25.17 -20.83 -10.13
C ALA A 190 -23.90 -21.53 -9.62
N LYS A 191 -23.53 -22.64 -10.27
CA LYS A 191 -22.35 -23.45 -9.93
C LYS A 191 -21.10 -22.57 -9.91
N ALA A 192 -20.24 -22.73 -8.90
CA ALA A 192 -18.90 -22.13 -8.88
C ALA A 192 -18.19 -22.42 -10.21
N THR A 193 -17.87 -21.37 -10.95
CA THR A 193 -17.11 -21.45 -12.20
C THR A 193 -15.64 -21.21 -11.90
N LYS A 194 -14.75 -21.87 -12.64
CA LYS A 194 -13.31 -21.58 -12.54
C LYS A 194 -13.07 -20.11 -12.88
N ALA A 195 -12.34 -19.39 -12.02
CA ALA A 195 -12.00 -18.00 -12.28
C ALA A 195 -11.17 -17.90 -13.58
N VAL A 196 -11.41 -16.83 -14.34
CA VAL A 196 -10.53 -16.43 -15.45
C VAL A 196 -9.82 -15.16 -14.97
N LEU A 197 -8.49 -15.22 -14.89
CA LEU A 197 -7.65 -14.06 -14.61
C LEU A 197 -6.60 -13.97 -15.72
N GLU A 198 -6.72 -12.94 -16.55
CA GLU A 198 -5.69 -12.62 -17.53
C GLU A 198 -4.66 -11.68 -16.89
N LEU A 199 -3.54 -12.25 -16.49
CA LEU A 199 -2.35 -11.49 -16.14
C LEU A 199 -1.58 -11.15 -17.42
N ASP A 200 -0.99 -9.97 -17.47
CA ASP A 200 -0.01 -9.62 -18.49
C ASP A 200 1.08 -10.72 -18.57
N ALA A 201 1.48 -11.09 -19.79
CA ALA A 201 2.36 -12.24 -20.02
C ALA A 201 3.73 -12.09 -19.33
N ASP A 202 4.27 -10.87 -19.27
CA ASP A 202 5.56 -10.59 -18.61
C ASP A 202 5.41 -10.59 -17.07
N VAL A 203 4.22 -10.23 -16.57
CA VAL A 203 3.89 -10.35 -15.14
C VAL A 203 3.73 -11.81 -14.74
N ALA A 204 2.96 -12.58 -15.50
CA ALA A 204 2.68 -13.98 -15.26
C ALA A 204 3.95 -14.85 -15.35
N SER A 205 4.82 -14.57 -16.32
CA SER A 205 6.09 -15.29 -16.48
C SER A 205 7.13 -14.95 -15.42
N GLY A 206 6.98 -13.83 -14.69
CA GLY A 206 7.96 -13.35 -13.72
C GLY A 206 9.10 -12.53 -14.34
N ALA A 207 8.95 -12.04 -15.57
CA ALA A 207 9.91 -11.18 -16.25
C ALA A 207 9.94 -9.73 -15.72
N THR A 208 8.93 -9.33 -14.94
CA THR A 208 8.84 -7.99 -14.32
C THR A 208 9.25 -8.02 -12.85
N GLN A 209 9.32 -6.87 -12.18
CA GLN A 209 9.60 -6.75 -10.73
C GLN A 209 8.39 -6.29 -9.90
N HIS A 210 7.17 -6.63 -10.35
CA HIS A 210 5.94 -6.40 -9.58
C HIS A 210 6.00 -7.06 -8.21
N GLN A 211 5.35 -6.43 -7.23
CA GLN A 211 5.14 -6.95 -5.88
C GLN A 211 4.51 -8.35 -5.92
N VAL A 212 5.20 -9.32 -5.30
CA VAL A 212 4.75 -10.72 -5.33
C VAL A 212 3.52 -10.88 -4.44
N LEU A 213 3.49 -10.20 -3.29
CA LEU A 213 2.33 -10.20 -2.41
C LEU A 213 1.07 -9.73 -3.14
N THR A 214 1.11 -8.57 -3.80
CA THR A 214 -0.04 -8.02 -4.54
C THR A 214 -0.47 -8.91 -5.71
N LEU A 215 0.48 -9.55 -6.38
CA LEU A 215 0.18 -10.51 -7.43
C LEU A 215 -0.59 -11.70 -6.87
N VAL A 216 -0.12 -12.29 -5.77
CA VAL A 216 -0.80 -13.41 -5.10
C VAL A 216 -2.18 -12.98 -4.58
N GLU A 217 -2.30 -11.79 -3.98
CA GLU A 217 -3.59 -11.19 -3.57
C GLU A 217 -4.57 -11.10 -4.74
N SER A 218 -4.14 -10.63 -5.91
CA SER A 218 -5.00 -10.51 -7.09
C SER A 218 -5.52 -11.86 -7.61
N ILE A 219 -4.70 -12.91 -7.51
CA ILE A 219 -5.09 -14.27 -7.90
C ILE A 219 -6.13 -14.83 -6.92
N PHE A 220 -5.93 -14.63 -5.62
CA PHE A 220 -6.93 -15.00 -4.60
C PHE A 220 -8.22 -14.19 -4.74
N ASP A 221 -8.13 -12.89 -5.03
CA ASP A 221 -9.30 -12.03 -5.26
C ASP A 221 -10.15 -12.53 -6.44
N ALA A 222 -9.52 -12.88 -7.57
CA ALA A 222 -10.21 -13.48 -8.70
C ALA A 222 -10.89 -14.81 -8.32
N ALA A 223 -10.19 -15.67 -7.58
CA ALA A 223 -10.74 -16.94 -7.10
C ALA A 223 -11.94 -16.75 -6.15
N ILE A 224 -11.86 -15.78 -5.24
CA ILE A 224 -12.92 -15.49 -4.27
C ILE A 224 -14.14 -14.90 -4.98
N LYS A 225 -13.96 -13.95 -5.91
CA LYS A 225 -15.06 -13.37 -6.70
C LYS A 225 -15.78 -14.42 -7.53
N ALA A 226 -15.05 -15.38 -8.09
CA ALA A 226 -15.64 -16.50 -8.83
C ALA A 226 -16.34 -17.52 -7.92
N ALA A 227 -15.80 -17.78 -6.73
CA ALA A 227 -16.39 -18.67 -5.73
C ALA A 227 -17.69 -18.10 -5.13
N PHE A 228 -17.77 -16.77 -5.01
CA PHE A 228 -18.83 -16.06 -4.29
C PHE A 228 -19.36 -14.84 -5.07
N PRO A 229 -19.96 -15.04 -6.26
CA PRO A 229 -20.39 -13.94 -7.11
C PRO A 229 -21.53 -13.14 -6.46
N GLY A 230 -21.47 -11.81 -6.57
CA GLY A 230 -22.52 -10.91 -6.08
C GLY A 230 -22.57 -10.73 -4.55
N LEU A 231 -21.58 -11.27 -3.82
CA LEU A 231 -21.43 -10.99 -2.40
C LEU A 231 -20.47 -9.83 -2.15
N ASP A 232 -20.84 -8.97 -1.20
CA ASP A 232 -19.93 -7.99 -0.63
C ASP A 232 -18.96 -8.73 0.29
N ILE A 233 -17.78 -9.04 -0.25
CA ILE A 233 -16.73 -9.79 0.44
C ILE A 233 -15.74 -8.82 1.10
N PRO A 234 -15.27 -9.13 2.32
CA PRO A 234 -14.17 -8.40 2.95
C PRO A 234 -12.92 -8.38 2.06
N ALA A 235 -12.05 -7.39 2.28
CA ALA A 235 -10.77 -7.29 1.57
C ALA A 235 -9.97 -8.60 1.67
N VAL A 236 -9.37 -9.00 0.55
CA VAL A 236 -8.52 -10.19 0.49
C VAL A 236 -7.31 -9.98 1.38
N GLU A 237 -7.04 -10.97 2.23
CA GLU A 237 -5.95 -10.94 3.20
C GLU A 237 -4.99 -12.07 2.85
N VAL A 238 -3.87 -11.71 2.23
CA VAL A 238 -2.75 -12.61 2.01
C VAL A 238 -1.58 -12.13 2.85
N THR A 239 -0.84 -13.07 3.42
CA THR A 239 0.37 -12.78 4.18
C THR A 239 1.49 -13.70 3.75
N ARG A 240 2.72 -13.18 3.78
CA ARG A 240 3.91 -14.03 3.63
C ARG A 240 4.05 -14.92 4.88
N THR A 241 4.34 -16.19 4.68
CA THR A 241 4.59 -17.09 5.81
C THR A 241 6.03 -16.94 6.32
N LYS A 242 6.24 -17.19 7.62
CA LYS A 242 7.59 -17.31 8.20
C LYS A 242 8.06 -18.76 8.29
N ASN A 243 7.12 -19.72 8.19
CA ASN A 243 7.40 -21.13 8.34
C ASN A 243 7.19 -21.81 6.98
N PRO A 244 8.25 -22.36 6.36
CA PRO A 244 8.16 -23.01 5.05
C PRO A 244 7.13 -24.17 4.99
N LYS A 245 6.77 -24.77 6.14
CA LYS A 245 5.72 -25.80 6.21
C LYS A 245 4.33 -25.30 5.80
N PHE A 246 4.09 -23.99 5.85
CA PHE A 246 2.81 -23.37 5.53
C PHE A 246 2.77 -22.74 4.12
N GLY A 247 3.72 -23.07 3.25
CA GLY A 247 3.84 -22.41 1.94
C GLY A 247 4.66 -21.14 2.00
N ASP A 248 4.65 -20.38 0.92
CA ASP A 248 5.34 -19.09 0.79
C ASP A 248 4.41 -17.94 1.18
N TYR A 249 3.13 -18.10 0.83
CA TYR A 249 2.04 -17.18 1.15
C TYR A 249 0.87 -17.96 1.75
N GLN A 250 0.09 -17.27 2.57
CA GLN A 250 -1.12 -17.79 3.19
C GLN A 250 -2.27 -16.81 3.01
N CYS A 251 -3.39 -17.27 2.47
CA CYS A 251 -4.64 -16.51 2.42
C CYS A 251 -5.49 -16.80 3.67
N ASN A 252 -5.91 -15.73 4.34
CA ASN A 252 -6.65 -15.74 5.60
C ASN A 252 -8.15 -15.40 5.42
N SER A 253 -8.58 -15.09 4.20
CA SER A 253 -9.92 -14.53 3.93
C SER A 253 -11.10 -15.46 4.24
N ALA A 254 -10.89 -16.78 4.28
CA ALA A 254 -11.97 -17.75 4.42
C ALA A 254 -12.80 -17.56 5.71
N MET A 255 -12.19 -17.14 6.81
CA MET A 255 -12.88 -16.91 8.10
C MET A 255 -13.80 -15.68 8.05
N ALA A 256 -13.34 -14.61 7.42
CA ALA A 256 -14.11 -13.38 7.27
C ALA A 256 -15.30 -13.61 6.31
N ILE A 257 -15.05 -14.29 5.18
CA ILE A 257 -16.09 -14.68 4.21
C ILE A 257 -17.11 -15.62 4.85
N PHE A 258 -16.68 -16.62 5.62
CA PHE A 258 -17.59 -17.50 6.35
C PHE A 258 -18.51 -16.72 7.29
N THR A 259 -17.97 -15.72 8.00
CA THR A 259 -18.76 -14.87 8.89
C THR A 259 -19.78 -14.04 8.11
N ALA A 260 -19.41 -13.49 6.96
CA ALA A 260 -20.32 -12.75 6.07
C ALA A 260 -21.43 -13.65 5.48
N LEU A 261 -21.16 -14.93 5.27
CA LEU A 261 -22.11 -15.91 4.74
C LEU A 261 -23.11 -16.43 5.78
N LYS A 262 -22.87 -16.23 7.09
CA LYS A 262 -23.76 -16.74 8.14
C LYS A 262 -25.17 -16.17 8.01
N GLY A 263 -26.17 -17.06 8.01
CA GLY A 263 -27.58 -16.68 7.89
C GLY A 263 -28.07 -16.47 6.46
N THR A 264 -27.20 -16.62 5.45
CA THR A 264 -27.61 -16.70 4.05
C THR A 264 -28.09 -18.12 3.72
N PRO A 265 -28.98 -18.31 2.71
CA PRO A 265 -29.42 -19.65 2.27
C PRO A 265 -28.28 -20.58 1.85
N ASN A 266 -27.10 -19.99 1.53
CA ASN A 266 -25.91 -20.66 1.02
C ASN A 266 -24.75 -20.62 2.05
N ALA A 267 -25.07 -20.53 3.34
CA ALA A 267 -24.04 -20.52 4.39
C ALA A 267 -23.17 -21.79 4.29
N ALA A 268 -21.87 -21.60 4.06
CA ALA A 268 -20.90 -22.67 4.18
C ALA A 268 -20.98 -23.30 5.58
N LYS A 269 -20.68 -24.59 5.73
CA LYS A 269 -20.79 -25.28 7.03
C LYS A 269 -19.63 -24.92 7.97
N SER A 270 -18.48 -24.56 7.40
CA SER A 270 -17.28 -24.14 8.12
C SER A 270 -16.41 -23.20 7.28
N PRO A 271 -15.49 -22.45 7.88
CA PRO A 271 -14.50 -21.68 7.11
C PRO A 271 -13.57 -22.56 6.28
N ARG A 272 -13.38 -23.85 6.64
CA ARG A 272 -12.65 -24.80 5.78
C ARG A 272 -13.38 -25.08 4.48
N ASP A 273 -14.71 -25.14 4.50
CA ASP A 273 -15.51 -25.33 3.27
C ASP A 273 -15.42 -24.09 2.36
N VAL A 274 -15.41 -22.89 2.95
CA VAL A 274 -15.13 -21.65 2.22
C VAL A 274 -13.75 -21.72 1.57
N ALA A 275 -12.72 -22.10 2.32
CA ALA A 275 -11.36 -22.25 1.81
C ALA A 275 -11.28 -23.26 0.65
N GLN A 276 -11.96 -24.40 0.78
CA GLN A 276 -12.01 -25.42 -0.28
C GLN A 276 -12.75 -24.92 -1.54
N THR A 277 -13.80 -24.11 -1.36
CA THR A 277 -14.54 -23.50 -2.47
C THR A 277 -13.67 -22.49 -3.22
N ILE A 278 -12.85 -21.70 -2.51
CA ILE A 278 -11.87 -20.79 -3.11
C ILE A 278 -10.83 -21.58 -3.91
N ILE A 279 -10.25 -22.65 -3.35
CA ILE A 279 -9.28 -23.50 -4.05
C ILE A 279 -9.90 -24.12 -5.32
N THR A 280 -11.15 -24.56 -5.26
CA THR A 280 -11.84 -25.17 -6.40
C THR A 280 -12.10 -24.15 -7.52
N SER A 281 -12.29 -22.88 -7.16
CA SER A 281 -12.54 -21.77 -8.10
C SER A 281 -11.24 -21.08 -8.54
N PHE A 282 -10.09 -21.55 -8.07
CA PHE A 282 -8.80 -20.90 -8.30
C PHE A 282 -8.41 -20.95 -9.79
N PRO A 283 -7.96 -19.82 -10.38
CA PRO A 283 -7.61 -19.77 -11.79
C PRO A 283 -6.32 -20.55 -12.06
N ASP A 284 -6.22 -21.14 -13.26
CA ASP A 284 -4.93 -21.62 -13.75
C ASP A 284 -3.99 -20.41 -13.91
N ASN A 285 -2.76 -20.54 -13.42
CA ASN A 285 -1.77 -19.47 -13.45
C ASN A 285 -0.36 -20.06 -13.35
N THR A 286 0.64 -19.24 -13.65
CA THR A 286 2.05 -19.62 -13.63
C THR A 286 2.78 -19.19 -12.36
N VAL A 287 2.10 -18.53 -11.41
CA VAL A 287 2.73 -17.85 -10.27
C VAL A 287 2.69 -18.71 -9.01
N VAL A 288 1.53 -19.29 -8.69
CA VAL A 288 1.27 -20.05 -7.46
C VAL A 288 0.65 -21.42 -7.75
N HIS A 289 1.07 -22.41 -6.97
CA HIS A 289 0.65 -23.79 -7.04
C HIS A 289 0.56 -24.43 -5.63
N ASN A 290 0.23 -25.73 -5.58
CA ASN A 290 0.19 -26.54 -4.36
C ASN A 290 -0.66 -25.92 -3.23
N LEU A 291 -1.88 -25.50 -3.56
CA LEU A 291 -2.80 -24.93 -2.58
C LEU A 291 -3.27 -26.00 -1.60
N SER A 292 -3.29 -25.68 -0.30
CA SER A 292 -3.79 -26.59 0.72
C SER A 292 -4.49 -25.87 1.87
N VAL A 293 -5.57 -26.47 2.39
CA VAL A 293 -6.30 -25.93 3.55
C VAL A 293 -5.63 -26.35 4.86
N ALA A 294 -5.21 -25.38 5.65
CA ALA A 294 -4.62 -25.57 6.97
C ALA A 294 -5.49 -24.97 8.10
N GLY A 295 -5.42 -25.58 9.29
CA GLY A 295 -6.07 -25.06 10.49
C GLY A 295 -7.58 -24.79 10.33
N ALA A 296 -8.01 -23.58 10.70
CA ALA A 296 -9.41 -23.18 10.72
C ALA A 296 -10.00 -22.84 9.33
N GLY A 297 -9.18 -22.72 8.29
CA GLY A 297 -9.57 -22.22 6.97
C GLY A 297 -8.49 -21.44 6.24
N PHE A 298 -7.23 -21.52 6.69
CA PHE A 298 -6.10 -20.88 6.01
C PHE A 298 -5.80 -21.61 4.70
N ILE A 299 -5.47 -20.88 3.63
CA ILE A 299 -5.04 -21.47 2.36
C ILE A 299 -3.55 -21.21 2.19
N ASN A 300 -2.74 -22.25 2.30
CA ASN A 300 -1.31 -22.19 2.03
C ASN A 300 -1.06 -22.22 0.52
N ALA A 301 -0.15 -21.41 0.01
CA ALA A 301 0.22 -21.33 -1.40
C ALA A 301 1.75 -21.29 -1.58
N PHE A 302 2.25 -21.95 -2.63
CA PHE A 302 3.67 -21.99 -2.98
C PHE A 302 3.90 -21.32 -4.33
N LEU A 303 4.95 -20.51 -4.45
CA LEU A 303 5.39 -19.96 -5.73
C LEU A 303 5.88 -21.09 -6.64
N THR A 304 5.59 -21.02 -7.93
CA THR A 304 6.12 -22.01 -8.88
C THR A 304 7.64 -21.84 -9.03
N PRO A 305 8.41 -22.93 -9.16
CA PRO A 305 9.85 -22.84 -9.42
C PRO A 305 10.18 -22.04 -10.69
N ALA A 306 9.35 -22.16 -11.72
CA ALA A 306 9.51 -21.43 -12.99
C ALA A 306 9.41 -19.91 -12.79
N PHE A 307 8.42 -19.43 -12.02
CA PHE A 307 8.27 -18.02 -11.71
C PHE A 307 9.46 -17.48 -10.89
N VAL A 308 9.93 -18.25 -9.90
CA VAL A 308 11.10 -17.86 -9.09
C VAL A 308 12.35 -17.78 -9.97
N ASN A 309 12.59 -18.75 -10.84
CA ASN A 309 13.73 -18.75 -11.77
C ASN A 309 13.70 -17.53 -12.69
N ALA A 310 12.55 -17.22 -13.30
CA ALA A 310 12.40 -16.08 -14.20
C ALA A 310 12.69 -14.74 -13.49
N ARG A 311 12.25 -14.59 -12.24
CA ARG A 311 12.55 -13.40 -11.42
C ARG A 311 14.03 -13.25 -11.13
N LEU A 312 14.70 -14.33 -10.74
CA LEU A 312 16.14 -14.31 -10.49
C LEU A 312 16.94 -14.02 -11.77
N ARG A 313 16.53 -14.60 -12.90
CA ARG A 313 17.13 -14.32 -14.21
C ARG A 313 17.00 -12.85 -14.58
N THR A 314 15.85 -12.25 -14.32
CA THR A 314 15.62 -10.81 -14.53
C THR A 314 16.57 -9.99 -13.67
N VAL A 315 16.72 -10.33 -12.39
CA VAL A 315 17.68 -9.65 -11.49
C VAL A 315 19.12 -9.80 -11.98
N LEU A 316 19.51 -10.98 -12.47
CA LEU A 316 20.85 -11.22 -12.99
C LEU A 316 21.16 -10.40 -14.24
N ARG A 317 20.25 -10.41 -15.22
CA ARG A 317 20.45 -9.76 -16.52
C ARG A 317 20.28 -8.26 -16.48
N ASN A 318 19.23 -7.80 -15.81
CA ASN A 318 18.81 -6.40 -15.84
C ASN A 318 19.17 -5.65 -14.56
N GLY A 319 19.72 -6.35 -13.56
CA GLY A 319 19.86 -5.82 -12.20
C GLY A 319 18.51 -5.74 -11.48
N VAL A 320 18.55 -5.26 -10.23
CA VAL A 320 17.34 -5.03 -9.44
C VAL A 320 16.62 -3.80 -9.97
N GLN A 321 15.39 -4.00 -10.47
CA GLN A 321 14.52 -2.95 -11.01
C GLN A 321 13.37 -2.65 -10.03
N PRO A 322 12.85 -1.42 -10.00
CA PRO A 322 11.69 -1.09 -9.16
C PRO A 322 10.42 -1.78 -9.67
N SER A 323 9.45 -1.99 -8.79
CA SER A 323 8.10 -2.33 -9.21
C SER A 323 7.53 -1.20 -10.08
N PRO A 324 6.88 -1.50 -11.23
CA PRO A 324 6.19 -0.50 -12.02
C PRO A 324 5.17 0.26 -11.18
N GLN A 325 5.19 1.59 -11.30
CA GLN A 325 4.26 2.47 -10.60
C GLN A 325 4.15 3.83 -11.29
N LYS A 326 3.10 4.59 -10.93
CA LYS A 326 2.89 5.94 -11.43
C LYS A 326 3.96 6.88 -10.85
N LYS A 327 4.62 7.64 -11.72
CA LYS A 327 5.56 8.69 -11.31
C LYS A 327 4.81 9.79 -10.55
N MET A 328 5.46 10.33 -9.52
CA MET A 328 4.95 11.39 -8.65
C MET A 328 6.04 12.43 -8.44
N ASN A 329 5.65 13.67 -8.20
CA ASN A 329 6.50 14.71 -7.65
C ASN A 329 6.44 14.63 -6.13
N ILE A 330 7.56 14.33 -5.49
CA ILE A 330 7.64 14.14 -4.04
C ILE A 330 8.60 15.16 -3.45
N VAL A 331 8.21 15.81 -2.37
CA VAL A 331 9.09 16.66 -1.57
C VAL A 331 9.41 15.92 -0.28
N VAL A 332 10.70 15.78 0.02
CA VAL A 332 11.18 15.24 1.29
C VAL A 332 11.99 16.33 1.99
N ASP A 333 11.49 16.80 3.13
CA ASP A 333 12.13 17.82 3.97
C ASP A 333 12.86 17.14 5.14
N PHE A 334 14.19 17.28 5.16
CA PHE A 334 15.04 16.61 6.12
C PHE A 334 16.39 17.32 6.33
N SER A 335 17.14 16.89 7.34
CA SER A 335 18.36 17.50 7.88
C SER A 335 18.10 18.81 8.63
N SER A 336 17.70 19.86 7.92
CA SER A 336 17.23 21.16 8.43
C SER A 336 18.00 21.72 9.64
N PRO A 337 19.35 21.84 9.58
CA PRO A 337 20.12 22.44 10.66
C PRO A 337 19.88 23.94 10.79
N ASN A 338 20.16 24.46 11.99
CA ASN A 338 20.13 25.90 12.26
C ASN A 338 21.49 26.53 11.96
N ILE A 339 21.49 27.65 11.24
CA ILE A 339 22.70 28.43 10.96
C ILE A 339 23.33 28.90 12.28
N ALA A 340 24.66 28.99 12.30
CA ALA A 340 25.48 29.36 13.46
C ALA A 340 25.40 28.38 14.66
N LYS A 341 24.92 27.16 14.44
CA LYS A 341 25.01 26.05 15.40
C LYS A 341 25.62 24.82 14.72
N ASP A 342 26.46 24.09 15.45
CA ASP A 342 26.97 22.80 14.97
C ASP A 342 25.85 21.78 14.71
N MET A 343 26.04 20.96 13.67
CA MET A 343 25.23 19.77 13.50
C MET A 343 25.55 18.75 14.60
N HIS A 344 24.49 18.09 15.08
CA HIS A 344 24.54 17.15 16.20
C HIS A 344 23.71 15.91 15.90
N VAL A 345 23.75 14.90 16.78
CA VAL A 345 23.09 13.59 16.58
C VAL A 345 21.58 13.66 16.27
N GLY A 346 20.85 14.66 16.76
CA GLY A 346 19.46 14.91 16.32
C GLY A 346 19.32 15.21 14.81
N HIS A 347 20.21 16.04 14.25
CA HIS A 347 20.23 16.33 12.81
C HIS A 347 20.70 15.10 12.00
N LEU A 348 21.56 14.26 12.57
CA LEU A 348 22.02 13.02 11.93
C LEU A 348 20.84 12.09 11.61
N ARG A 349 19.92 11.89 12.56
CA ARG A 349 18.73 11.04 12.36
C ARG A 349 17.90 11.51 11.16
N SER A 350 17.50 12.78 11.16
CA SER A 350 16.76 13.38 10.05
C SER A 350 17.51 13.21 8.73
N THR A 351 18.82 13.50 8.74
CA THR A 351 19.69 13.43 7.57
C THR A 351 19.72 12.02 6.95
N ILE A 352 19.95 10.98 7.76
CA ILE A 352 20.10 9.61 7.24
C ILE A 352 18.75 9.00 6.84
N ILE A 353 17.72 9.17 7.66
CA ILE A 353 16.39 8.59 7.40
C ILE A 353 15.77 9.25 6.17
N GLY A 354 15.86 10.58 6.06
CA GLY A 354 15.38 11.33 4.91
C GLY A 354 16.12 10.97 3.61
N ASP A 355 17.45 10.86 3.65
CA ASP A 355 18.25 10.46 2.47
C ASP A 355 17.89 9.04 2.00
N THR A 356 17.69 8.11 2.94
CA THR A 356 17.27 6.73 2.65
C THR A 356 15.91 6.71 1.94
N LEU A 357 14.93 7.48 2.43
CA LEU A 357 13.64 7.56 1.78
C LEU A 357 13.77 8.17 0.36
N CYS A 358 14.56 9.22 0.20
CA CYS A 358 14.79 9.84 -1.11
C CYS A 358 15.35 8.83 -2.11
N ARG A 359 16.35 8.04 -1.71
CA ARG A 359 16.94 6.99 -2.57
C ARG A 359 15.94 5.91 -2.95
N ILE A 360 15.07 5.50 -2.03
CA ILE A 360 14.00 4.53 -2.30
C ILE A 360 13.03 5.09 -3.35
N LEU A 361 12.58 6.33 -3.16
CA LEU A 361 11.62 6.98 -4.06
C LEU A 361 12.23 7.30 -5.44
N GLU A 362 13.51 7.66 -5.50
CA GLU A 362 14.24 7.86 -6.75
C GLU A 362 14.47 6.55 -7.50
N PHE A 363 14.81 5.47 -6.78
CA PHE A 363 14.91 4.13 -7.35
C PHE A 363 13.59 3.69 -7.99
N GLN A 364 12.47 4.11 -7.40
CA GLN A 364 11.12 3.89 -7.92
C GLN A 364 10.75 4.78 -9.14
N GLY A 365 11.63 5.70 -9.53
CA GLY A 365 11.45 6.58 -10.68
C GLY A 365 10.61 7.82 -10.41
N HIS A 366 10.34 8.16 -9.15
CA HIS A 366 9.68 9.42 -8.77
C HIS A 366 10.62 10.61 -8.96
N ASN A 367 10.04 11.80 -9.13
CA ASN A 367 10.77 13.06 -9.11
C ASN A 367 10.86 13.58 -7.67
N VAL A 368 12.02 13.39 -7.03
CA VAL A 368 12.21 13.68 -5.60
C VAL A 368 12.93 15.02 -5.41
N ASN A 369 12.27 15.95 -4.72
CA ASN A 369 12.83 17.21 -4.29
C ASN A 369 13.34 17.05 -2.84
N ARG A 370 14.66 16.94 -2.71
CA ARG A 370 15.37 16.82 -1.43
C ARG A 370 15.54 18.20 -0.80
N VAL A 371 14.63 18.59 0.08
CA VAL A 371 14.59 19.94 0.66
C VAL A 371 15.34 19.97 1.98
N ASN A 372 16.28 20.90 2.10
CA ASN A 372 16.94 21.25 3.36
C ASN A 372 16.35 22.57 3.86
N HIS A 373 15.42 22.50 4.82
CA HIS A 373 14.72 23.66 5.36
C HIS A 373 15.52 24.29 6.51
N VAL A 374 16.69 24.84 6.17
CA VAL A 374 17.63 25.40 7.14
C VAL A 374 17.03 26.58 7.92
N GLY A 375 17.33 26.65 9.20
CA GLY A 375 17.00 27.77 10.08
C GLY A 375 17.95 28.94 9.83
N ASP A 376 17.79 29.60 8.69
CA ASP A 376 18.60 30.74 8.24
C ASP A 376 17.94 32.10 8.45
N TRP A 377 16.79 32.13 9.11
CA TRP A 377 16.08 33.35 9.46
C TRP A 377 15.65 33.33 10.92
N GLY A 378 15.71 34.46 11.62
CA GLY A 378 15.30 34.51 13.02
C GLY A 378 15.99 35.59 13.85
N THR A 379 15.52 35.75 15.09
CA THR A 379 15.98 36.83 15.99
C THR A 379 17.43 36.65 16.44
N GLN A 380 17.96 35.43 16.40
CA GLN A 380 19.36 35.14 16.72
C GLN A 380 20.35 35.87 15.81
N PHE A 381 19.96 36.20 14.58
CA PHE A 381 20.85 36.92 13.67
C PHE A 381 21.08 38.36 14.08
N GLY A 382 20.13 39.00 14.77
CA GLY A 382 20.33 40.35 15.29
C GLY A 382 21.51 40.43 16.26
N MET A 383 21.60 39.49 17.21
CA MET A 383 22.75 39.45 18.13
C MET A 383 24.04 39.04 17.42
N LEU A 384 24.00 38.12 16.46
CA LEU A 384 25.21 37.69 15.74
C LEU A 384 25.78 38.81 14.87
N ILE A 385 24.92 39.53 14.14
CA ILE A 385 25.31 40.66 13.30
C ILE A 385 25.86 41.79 14.19
N CYS A 386 25.15 42.16 15.27
CA CYS A 386 25.60 43.19 16.19
C CYS A 386 26.94 42.80 16.85
N HIS A 387 27.08 41.56 17.32
CA HIS A 387 28.32 41.08 17.93
C HIS A 387 29.49 41.10 16.94
N LEU A 388 29.30 40.60 15.72
CA LEU A 388 30.35 40.53 14.71
C LEU A 388 30.82 41.93 14.30
N THR A 389 29.87 42.83 14.01
CA THR A 389 30.20 44.19 13.55
C THR A 389 30.93 45.01 14.62
N GLU A 390 30.62 44.81 15.90
CA GLU A 390 31.33 45.47 17.01
C GLU A 390 32.68 44.84 17.34
N THR A 391 32.79 43.52 17.21
CA THR A 391 34.03 42.79 17.53
C THR A 391 35.07 42.97 16.44
N TYR A 392 34.63 43.17 15.19
CA TYR A 392 35.50 43.32 14.03
C TYR A 392 35.19 44.65 13.31
N PRO A 393 35.73 45.79 13.78
CA PRO A 393 35.41 47.12 13.21
C PRO A 393 35.73 47.26 11.71
N ASN A 394 36.66 46.45 11.19
CA ASN A 394 37.08 46.45 9.78
C ASN A 394 36.34 45.41 8.92
N TRP A 395 35.25 44.82 9.41
CA TRP A 395 34.49 43.75 8.72
C TRP A 395 34.03 44.16 7.30
N GLU A 396 33.75 45.45 7.09
CA GLU A 396 33.30 45.96 5.78
C GLU A 396 34.38 45.81 4.70
N THR A 397 35.65 45.99 5.08
CA THR A 397 36.84 45.88 4.20
C THR A 397 37.47 44.50 4.21
N GLN A 398 37.45 43.82 5.36
CA GLN A 398 38.01 42.47 5.55
C GLN A 398 37.10 41.69 6.48
N MET A 399 36.29 40.79 5.92
CA MET A 399 35.45 39.91 6.72
C MET A 399 36.33 39.03 7.63
N PRO A 400 35.99 38.90 8.92
CA PRO A 400 36.74 38.05 9.83
C PRO A 400 36.65 36.59 9.39
N ASP A 401 37.77 35.87 9.48
CA ASP A 401 37.81 34.43 9.25
C ASP A 401 37.27 33.69 10.48
N VAL A 402 35.93 33.64 10.58
CA VAL A 402 35.25 32.96 11.68
C VAL A 402 35.31 31.44 11.45
N GLN A 403 36.34 30.81 12.03
CA GLN A 403 36.55 29.37 11.95
C GLN A 403 35.54 28.56 12.79
N ASP A 404 34.95 29.17 13.83
CA ASP A 404 34.05 28.51 14.78
C ASP A 404 32.85 29.41 15.09
N LEU A 405 31.76 29.21 14.34
CA LEU A 405 30.51 29.94 14.54
C LEU A 405 29.85 29.63 15.89
N THR A 406 30.07 28.44 16.44
CA THR A 406 29.51 28.07 17.74
C THR A 406 30.12 28.91 18.85
N LYS A 407 31.43 29.20 18.78
CA LYS A 407 32.08 30.16 19.69
C LYS A 407 31.55 31.57 19.53
N LEU A 408 31.40 32.05 18.28
CA LEU A 408 30.81 33.37 18.01
C LEU A 408 29.40 33.47 18.59
N TYR A 409 28.58 32.44 18.42
CA TYR A 409 27.22 32.37 18.97
C TYR A 409 27.22 32.38 20.50
N LYS A 410 28.06 31.58 21.15
CA LYS A 410 28.17 31.56 22.63
C LYS A 410 28.56 32.94 23.17
N ALA A 411 29.57 33.59 22.57
CA ALA A 411 30.03 34.93 22.96
C ALA A 411 28.95 36.00 22.73
N ALA A 412 28.25 35.97 21.59
CA ALA A 412 27.13 36.86 21.32
C ALA A 412 25.98 36.66 22.31
N LYS A 413 25.68 35.41 22.65
CA LYS A 413 24.61 35.06 23.60
C LYS A 413 24.92 35.50 25.02
N GLU A 414 26.16 35.30 25.49
CA GLU A 414 26.61 35.80 26.79
C GLU A 414 26.46 37.33 26.89
N ARG A 415 26.85 38.07 25.85
CA ARG A 415 26.63 39.53 25.79
C ARG A 415 25.16 39.90 25.74
N PHE A 416 24.35 39.17 24.98
CA PHE A 416 22.90 39.38 24.88
C PHE A 416 22.19 39.24 26.24
N ASP A 417 22.64 38.32 27.08
CA ASP A 417 22.04 38.08 28.39
C ASP A 417 22.58 39.01 29.48
N ALA A 418 23.81 39.53 29.34
CA ALA A 418 24.48 40.34 30.36
C ALA A 418 24.41 41.86 30.14
N ASP A 419 24.22 42.33 28.89
CA ASP A 419 24.27 43.75 28.51
C ASP A 419 22.92 44.20 27.92
N GLU A 420 22.17 45.01 28.68
CA GLU A 420 20.85 45.54 28.27
C GLU A 420 20.90 46.41 27.01
N ASP A 421 21.98 47.19 26.83
CA ASP A 421 22.17 48.06 25.66
C ASP A 421 22.47 47.22 24.41
N PHE A 422 23.28 46.18 24.56
CA PHE A 422 23.52 45.21 23.49
C PHE A 422 22.26 44.40 23.17
N HIS A 423 21.44 44.04 24.17
CA HIS A 423 20.15 43.38 23.96
C HIS A 423 19.20 44.25 23.13
N LYS A 424 19.11 45.56 23.42
CA LYS A 424 18.30 46.50 22.65
C LYS A 424 18.80 46.63 21.20
N ARG A 425 20.10 46.88 21.02
CA ARG A 425 20.72 46.96 19.67
C ARG A 425 20.56 45.68 18.87
N SER A 426 20.63 44.52 19.52
CA SER A 426 20.40 43.23 18.87
C SER A 426 18.97 43.12 18.33
N LYS A 427 17.96 43.63 19.04
CA LYS A 427 16.58 43.68 18.55
C LYS A 427 16.43 44.63 17.37
N ASP A 428 17.02 45.82 17.46
CA ASP A 428 17.02 46.80 16.36
C ASP A 428 17.71 46.22 15.11
N GLY A 429 18.78 45.43 15.30
CA GLY A 429 19.47 44.72 14.23
C GLY A 429 18.60 43.68 13.50
N VAL A 430 17.66 43.03 14.19
CA VAL A 430 16.68 42.13 13.53
C VAL A 430 15.78 42.93 12.59
N VAL A 431 15.33 44.11 13.01
CA VAL A 431 14.48 44.98 12.20
C VAL A 431 15.24 45.46 10.96
N LEU A 432 16.52 45.86 11.11
CA LEU A 432 17.37 46.23 9.99
C LEU A 432 17.50 45.09 8.98
N LEU A 433 17.81 43.88 9.44
CA LEU A 433 17.89 42.70 8.59
C LEU A 433 16.57 42.42 7.84
N GLN A 434 15.43 42.50 8.54
CA GLN A 434 14.11 42.29 7.95
C GLN A 434 13.69 43.39 6.96
N SER A 435 14.17 44.61 7.16
CA SER A 435 13.95 45.74 6.26
C SER A 435 14.81 45.70 4.99
N GLY A 436 15.76 44.76 4.90
CA GLY A 436 16.65 44.61 3.77
C GLY A 436 17.87 45.53 3.79
N ASP A 437 18.33 45.95 4.98
CA ASP A 437 19.55 46.74 5.13
C ASP A 437 20.76 45.99 4.52
N GLU A 438 21.45 46.63 3.58
CA GLU A 438 22.53 46.01 2.80
C GLU A 438 23.68 45.51 3.68
N LYS A 439 24.02 46.27 4.73
CA LYS A 439 25.11 45.91 5.66
C LYS A 439 24.74 44.67 6.48
N SER A 440 23.53 44.67 7.03
CA SER A 440 22.99 43.55 7.80
C SER A 440 22.89 42.29 6.94
N LEU A 441 22.40 42.41 5.70
CA LEU A 441 22.31 41.31 4.75
C LEU A 441 23.69 40.75 4.38
N LYS A 442 24.70 41.60 4.18
CA LYS A 442 26.07 41.16 3.89
C LYS A 442 26.65 40.31 5.02
N VAL A 443 26.49 40.74 6.27
CA VAL A 443 26.93 39.96 7.44
C VAL A 443 26.16 38.65 7.56
N TRP A 444 24.84 38.70 7.39
CA TRP A 444 23.98 37.52 7.41
C TRP A 444 24.41 36.47 6.37
N GLN A 445 24.63 36.88 5.11
CA GLN A 445 25.08 36.00 4.03
C GLN A 445 26.40 35.30 4.39
N THR A 446 27.38 36.04 4.92
CA THR A 446 28.65 35.46 5.35
C THR A 446 28.48 34.42 6.47
N LEU A 447 27.64 34.69 7.47
CA LEU A 447 27.34 33.71 8.54
C LEU A 447 26.69 32.45 7.99
N CYS A 448 25.77 32.60 7.03
CA CYS A 448 25.14 31.48 6.34
C CYS A 448 26.16 30.67 5.52
N GLU A 449 27.03 31.31 4.76
CA GLU A 449 28.07 30.66 3.94
C GLU A 449 29.05 29.83 4.77
N ILE A 450 29.50 30.36 5.92
CA ILE A 450 30.38 29.63 6.83
C ILE A 450 29.66 28.38 7.39
N SER A 451 28.40 28.50 7.79
CA SER A 451 27.61 27.35 8.26
C SER A 451 27.42 26.31 7.15
N ARG A 452 27.10 26.74 5.92
CA ARG A 452 26.95 25.85 4.76
C ARG A 452 28.21 25.04 4.50
N ARG A 453 29.40 25.67 4.58
CA ARG A 453 30.68 24.97 4.43
C ARG A 453 30.88 23.88 5.49
N GLU A 454 30.52 24.13 6.74
CA GLU A 454 30.62 23.13 7.81
C GLU A 454 29.60 22.00 7.64
N PHE A 455 28.36 22.32 7.25
CA PHE A 455 27.33 21.31 6.98
C PHE A 455 27.73 20.42 5.79
N GLN A 456 28.31 21.01 4.75
CA GLN A 456 28.75 20.27 3.56
C GLN A 456 29.79 19.20 3.88
N LYS A 457 30.72 19.44 4.82
CA LYS A 457 31.67 18.42 5.28
C LYS A 457 30.97 17.16 5.82
N VAL A 458 29.86 17.34 6.53
CA VAL A 458 29.05 16.22 7.04
C VAL A 458 28.30 15.55 5.89
N TYR A 459 27.68 16.34 5.00
CA TYR A 459 26.94 15.80 3.86
C TYR A 459 27.83 15.00 2.90
N ASP A 460 29.05 15.47 2.61
CA ASP A 460 30.01 14.78 1.74
C ASP A 460 30.43 13.43 2.34
N ARG A 461 30.77 13.40 3.63
CA ARG A 461 31.11 12.16 4.35
C ARG A 461 29.95 11.17 4.41
N LEU A 462 28.73 11.68 4.50
CA LEU A 462 27.51 10.86 4.45
C LEU A 462 27.02 10.64 3.01
N GLY A 463 27.67 11.14 1.96
CA GLY A 463 27.20 11.03 0.58
C GLY A 463 25.76 11.53 0.37
N VAL A 464 25.34 12.57 1.10
CA VAL A 464 24.00 13.15 1.07
C VAL A 464 23.98 14.37 0.15
N THR A 465 22.96 14.46 -0.68
CA THR A 465 22.71 15.62 -1.55
C THR A 465 21.40 16.28 -1.18
N LEU A 466 21.38 17.61 -1.15
CA LEU A 466 20.28 18.42 -0.64
C LEU A 466 20.16 19.72 -1.44
N ARG A 467 18.92 20.21 -1.59
CA ARG A 467 18.61 21.55 -2.09
C ARG A 467 18.21 22.42 -0.90
N GLU A 468 19.01 23.45 -0.62
CA GLU A 468 18.68 24.42 0.42
C GLU A 468 17.44 25.24 0.02
N MET A 469 16.45 25.23 0.90
CA MET A 469 15.26 26.08 0.85
C MET A 469 14.93 26.51 2.27
N GLY A 470 15.81 27.33 2.84
CA GLY A 470 15.72 27.83 4.22
C GLY A 470 14.49 28.68 4.48
N GLU A 471 14.27 29.02 5.74
CA GLU A 471 13.16 29.89 6.15
C GLU A 471 13.14 31.22 5.37
N SER A 472 14.31 31.81 5.13
CA SER A 472 14.44 33.09 4.41
C SER A 472 13.89 33.04 2.98
N PHE A 473 13.90 31.87 2.35
CA PHE A 473 13.42 31.66 0.98
C PHE A 473 11.94 32.02 0.82
N TYR A 474 11.14 31.83 1.86
CA TYR A 474 9.68 32.01 1.80
C TYR A 474 9.23 33.42 2.16
N ASN A 475 10.13 34.29 2.65
CA ASN A 475 9.79 35.62 3.17
C ASN A 475 8.95 36.47 2.19
N SER A 476 9.29 36.45 0.90
CA SER A 476 8.61 37.25 -0.12
C SER A 476 7.18 36.76 -0.43
N ILE A 477 6.88 35.48 -0.18
CA ILE A 477 5.56 34.90 -0.49
C ILE A 477 4.63 34.85 0.72
N ILE A 478 5.16 35.00 1.94
CA ILE A 478 4.37 34.98 3.18
C ILE A 478 3.13 35.89 3.11
N PRO A 479 3.24 37.19 2.72
CA PRO A 479 2.06 38.05 2.68
C PRO A 479 0.94 37.50 1.79
N SER A 480 1.29 37.00 0.60
CA SER A 480 0.32 36.43 -0.36
C SER A 480 -0.33 35.15 0.17
N VAL A 481 0.42 34.30 0.87
CA VAL A 481 -0.14 33.08 1.47
C VAL A 481 -1.07 33.41 2.64
N LEU A 482 -0.73 34.41 3.45
CA LEU A 482 -1.62 34.88 4.52
C LEU A 482 -2.92 35.47 3.95
N ASP A 483 -2.88 36.17 2.82
CA ASP A 483 -4.09 36.65 2.15
C ASP A 483 -5.01 35.51 1.69
N ILE A 484 -4.45 34.39 1.24
CA ILE A 484 -5.23 33.19 0.92
C ILE A 484 -5.96 32.69 2.18
N VAL A 485 -5.27 32.57 3.30
CA VAL A 485 -5.88 32.13 4.57
C VAL A 485 -6.96 33.12 5.04
N ARG A 486 -6.70 34.44 4.95
CA ARG A 486 -7.68 35.49 5.28
C ARG A 486 -8.92 35.43 4.40
N SER A 487 -8.75 35.20 3.10
CA SER A 487 -9.87 35.14 2.14
C SER A 487 -10.86 34.01 2.44
N LYS A 488 -10.44 32.99 3.19
CA LYS A 488 -11.30 31.89 3.66
C LYS A 488 -12.03 32.21 4.97
N GLY A 489 -11.82 33.39 5.54
CA GLY A 489 -12.44 33.81 6.81
C GLY A 489 -11.91 33.05 8.03
N LEU A 490 -10.71 32.45 7.94
CA LEU A 490 -10.15 31.60 9.00
C LEU A 490 -9.30 32.37 10.03
N MET A 491 -8.86 33.59 9.68
CA MET A 491 -7.91 34.36 10.49
C MET A 491 -8.66 35.23 11.50
N GLU A 492 -8.42 34.99 12.78
CA GLU A 492 -9.02 35.70 13.90
C GLU A 492 -7.98 36.55 14.62
N ASN A 493 -8.42 37.70 15.17
CA ASN A 493 -7.59 38.53 16.04
C ASN A 493 -7.76 38.08 17.49
N SER A 494 -6.65 37.72 18.15
CA SER A 494 -6.62 37.32 19.56
C SER A 494 -5.45 38.04 20.26
N ASN A 495 -5.77 38.92 21.22
CA ASN A 495 -4.79 39.73 21.96
C ASN A 495 -3.83 40.52 21.03
N GLY A 496 -4.35 41.05 19.93
CA GLY A 496 -3.58 41.79 18.92
C GLY A 496 -2.80 40.92 17.94
N ALA A 497 -2.73 39.60 18.15
CA ALA A 497 -2.10 38.67 17.22
C ALA A 497 -3.14 38.07 16.24
N GLN A 498 -2.68 37.62 15.07
CA GLN A 498 -3.51 36.92 14.09
C GLN A 498 -3.27 35.41 14.15
N CYS A 499 -4.33 34.64 14.36
CA CYS A 499 -4.27 33.18 14.49
C CYS A 499 -5.44 32.47 13.81
N VAL A 500 -5.30 31.16 13.62
CA VAL A 500 -6.37 30.27 13.15
C VAL A 500 -6.71 29.29 14.27
N PHE A 501 -7.99 29.18 14.61
CA PHE A 501 -8.50 28.21 15.57
C PHE A 501 -9.03 26.97 14.85
N THR A 502 -8.80 25.80 15.44
CA THR A 502 -9.33 24.53 14.90
C THR A 502 -10.20 23.86 15.95
N LYS A 503 -11.10 22.97 15.53
CA LYS A 503 -11.90 22.15 16.45
C LYS A 503 -11.11 20.96 17.02
N VAL A 504 -10.04 20.57 16.33
CA VAL A 504 -9.25 19.36 16.62
C VAL A 504 -8.16 19.66 17.65
N HIS A 505 -7.50 20.82 17.53
CA HIS A 505 -6.41 21.23 18.42
C HIS A 505 -6.83 22.38 19.34
N LYS A 506 -6.45 22.28 20.61
CA LYS A 506 -6.73 23.33 21.61
C LYS A 506 -5.88 24.60 21.41
N GLN A 507 -4.68 24.43 20.88
CA GLN A 507 -3.74 25.52 20.65
C GLN A 507 -4.05 26.20 19.31
N PRO A 508 -4.08 27.54 19.24
CA PRO A 508 -4.27 28.24 17.98
C PRO A 508 -3.01 28.18 17.11
N PHE A 509 -3.19 28.17 15.79
CA PHE A 509 -2.09 28.32 14.84
C PHE A 509 -1.74 29.79 14.68
N LEU A 510 -0.74 30.26 15.42
CA LEU A 510 -0.33 31.66 15.48
C LEU A 510 0.49 32.06 14.26
N LEU A 511 -0.03 32.97 13.43
CA LEU A 511 0.58 33.37 12.15
C LEU A 511 1.24 34.75 12.19
N VAL A 512 0.72 35.69 12.97
CA VAL A 512 1.31 37.04 13.08
C VAL A 512 1.21 37.50 14.53
N LYS A 513 2.30 37.97 15.11
CA LYS A 513 2.31 38.52 16.48
C LYS A 513 1.63 39.90 16.53
N SER A 514 1.42 40.41 17.75
CA SER A 514 0.88 41.76 17.98
C SER A 514 1.77 42.90 17.47
N ASP A 515 3.08 42.66 17.33
CA ASP A 515 4.03 43.60 16.73
C ASP A 515 4.12 43.49 15.19
N GLY A 516 3.30 42.63 14.57
CA GLY A 516 3.30 42.37 13.13
C GLY A 516 4.36 41.38 12.66
N SER A 517 5.24 40.87 13.54
CA SER A 517 6.29 39.94 13.16
C SER A 517 5.76 38.53 12.87
N TYR A 518 6.44 37.85 11.95
CA TYR A 518 6.16 36.45 11.57
C TYR A 518 6.83 35.45 12.52
N LEU A 519 6.33 34.22 12.50
CA LEU A 519 6.78 33.10 13.30
C LEU A 519 7.05 31.87 12.41
N TYR A 520 7.57 30.79 12.99
CA TYR A 520 7.77 29.53 12.28
C TYR A 520 6.46 28.97 11.64
N PRO A 521 5.26 29.04 12.26
CA PRO A 521 4.02 28.60 11.59
C PRO A 521 3.70 29.40 10.32
N THR A 522 4.09 30.67 10.27
CA THR A 522 3.93 31.55 9.12
C THR A 522 4.81 31.09 7.96
N THR A 523 6.07 30.77 8.26
CA THR A 523 7.01 30.23 7.28
C THR A 523 6.56 28.85 6.80
N ASP A 524 6.12 27.99 7.71
CA ASP A 524 5.72 26.61 7.39
C ASP A 524 4.46 26.54 6.51
N ILE A 525 3.47 27.41 6.72
CA ILE A 525 2.29 27.47 5.84
C ILE A 525 2.66 28.02 4.46
N ALA A 526 3.61 28.96 4.38
CA ALA A 526 4.14 29.44 3.12
C ALA A 526 4.97 28.36 2.40
N ALA A 527 5.75 27.58 3.13
CA ALA A 527 6.50 26.45 2.59
C ALA A 527 5.56 25.34 2.10
N LEU A 528 4.50 25.02 2.85
CA LEU A 528 3.46 24.10 2.41
C LEU A 528 2.83 24.56 1.09
N TRP A 529 2.45 25.84 1.02
CA TRP A 529 1.90 26.42 -0.21
C TRP A 529 2.88 26.32 -1.37
N TYR A 530 4.15 26.70 -1.17
CA TYR A 530 5.16 26.64 -2.23
C TYR A 530 5.37 25.21 -2.74
N ARG A 531 5.46 24.23 -1.84
CA ARG A 531 5.66 22.81 -2.19
C ARG A 531 4.49 22.26 -3.00
N LEU A 532 3.25 22.61 -2.65
CA LEU A 532 2.06 22.12 -3.36
C LEU A 532 1.77 22.90 -4.66
N HIS A 533 1.94 24.22 -4.66
CA HIS A 533 1.47 25.08 -5.75
C HIS A 533 2.57 25.49 -6.72
N VAL A 534 3.84 25.54 -6.29
CA VAL A 534 4.99 25.84 -7.16
C VAL A 534 5.73 24.56 -7.55
N LEU A 535 6.11 23.72 -6.58
CA LEU A 535 6.78 22.44 -6.87
C LEU A 535 5.82 21.35 -7.36
N LYS A 536 4.50 21.59 -7.28
CA LYS A 536 3.45 20.65 -7.71
C LYS A 536 3.61 19.26 -7.09
N ALA A 537 3.91 19.23 -5.78
CA ALA A 537 4.10 17.99 -5.05
C ALA A 537 2.79 17.19 -4.93
N ASP A 538 2.82 15.94 -5.37
CA ASP A 538 1.78 14.94 -5.10
C ASP A 538 1.91 14.41 -3.66
N TRP A 539 3.14 14.36 -3.14
CA TRP A 539 3.43 13.87 -1.80
C TRP A 539 4.48 14.75 -1.11
N ILE A 540 4.22 15.14 0.14
CA ILE A 540 5.17 15.83 1.02
C ILE A 540 5.46 14.94 2.23
N VAL A 541 6.74 14.72 2.52
CA VAL A 541 7.23 14.04 3.72
C VAL A 541 8.14 14.99 4.49
N ILE A 542 7.90 15.15 5.79
CA ILE A 542 8.70 16.03 6.67
C ILE A 542 9.27 15.22 7.83
N TYR A 543 10.60 15.21 7.96
CA TYR A 543 11.34 14.52 9.03
C TYR A 543 11.87 15.49 10.08
N THR A 544 11.23 15.52 11.24
CA THR A 544 11.68 16.31 12.40
C THR A 544 11.60 15.51 13.70
N ASP A 545 12.12 16.07 14.79
CA ASP A 545 12.01 15.45 16.12
C ASP A 545 10.53 15.27 16.50
N TYR A 546 10.19 14.17 17.17
CA TYR A 546 8.81 13.83 17.53
C TYR A 546 8.10 14.94 18.33
N THR A 547 8.84 15.78 19.06
CA THR A 547 8.28 16.94 19.78
C THR A 547 7.59 17.98 18.89
N GLN A 548 7.84 17.98 17.58
CA GLN A 548 7.20 18.89 16.63
C GLN A 548 5.90 18.34 16.01
N LYS A 549 5.47 17.13 16.42
CA LYS A 549 4.29 16.47 15.86
C LYS A 549 3.03 17.33 15.94
N ASP A 550 2.73 17.89 17.11
CA ASP A 550 1.52 18.69 17.31
C ASP A 550 1.46 19.91 16.38
N HIS A 551 2.62 20.52 16.10
CA HIS A 551 2.73 21.63 15.18
C HIS A 551 2.43 21.22 13.73
N PHE A 552 3.04 20.13 13.24
CA PHE A 552 2.83 19.69 11.87
C PHE A 552 1.44 19.09 11.63
N ASP A 553 0.84 18.47 12.64
CA ASP A 553 -0.56 18.04 12.60
C ASP A 553 -1.48 19.28 12.47
N LEU A 554 -1.21 20.34 13.24
CA LEU A 554 -1.94 21.60 13.16
C LEU A 554 -1.70 22.33 11.82
N LEU A 555 -0.48 22.35 11.29
CA LEU A 555 -0.16 22.87 9.96
C LEU A 555 -0.97 22.15 8.87
N ALA A 556 -1.03 20.82 8.92
CA ALA A 556 -1.79 20.03 7.95
C ALA A 556 -3.28 20.35 8.04
N GLU A 557 -3.82 20.51 9.26
CA GLU A 557 -5.22 20.86 9.46
C GLU A 557 -5.56 22.25 8.92
N VAL A 558 -4.75 23.27 9.25
CA VAL A 558 -4.92 24.64 8.72
C VAL A 558 -4.73 24.65 7.20
N GLY A 559 -3.80 23.85 6.67
CA GLY A 559 -3.61 23.64 5.24
C GLY A 559 -4.88 23.12 4.54
N ARG A 560 -5.59 22.16 5.15
CA ARG A 560 -6.87 21.65 4.64
C ARG A 560 -7.98 22.69 4.72
N MET A 561 -8.13 23.32 5.88
CA MET A 561 -9.16 24.35 6.11
C MET A 561 -9.03 25.51 5.13
N SER A 562 -7.80 25.95 4.85
CA SER A 562 -7.53 27.03 3.89
C SER A 562 -7.65 26.61 2.42
N GLY A 563 -7.75 25.31 2.14
CA GLY A 563 -7.74 24.75 0.78
C GLY A 563 -6.35 24.76 0.12
N ILE A 564 -5.29 25.01 0.88
CA ILE A 564 -3.90 24.91 0.39
C ILE A 564 -3.53 23.44 0.17
N LEU A 565 -3.95 22.55 1.08
CA LEU A 565 -3.75 21.11 1.04
C LEU A 565 -5.07 20.40 0.68
N ASP A 566 -5.07 19.62 -0.40
CA ASP A 566 -6.22 18.82 -0.84
C ASP A 566 -5.92 17.32 -0.62
N PRO A 567 -6.47 16.68 0.43
CA PRO A 567 -6.21 15.27 0.72
C PRO A 567 -6.65 14.28 -0.37
N THR A 568 -7.49 14.70 -1.33
CA THR A 568 -7.90 13.87 -2.46
C THR A 568 -6.84 13.80 -3.56
N LYS A 569 -5.91 14.76 -3.57
CA LYS A 569 -4.84 14.88 -4.57
C LYS A 569 -3.45 14.75 -3.97
N ASN A 570 -3.27 15.24 -2.75
CA ASN A 570 -1.98 15.39 -2.10
C ASN A 570 -1.90 14.50 -0.87
N ARG A 571 -0.81 13.76 -0.76
CA ARG A 571 -0.43 13.04 0.45
C ARG A 571 0.51 13.93 1.28
N PHE A 572 0.26 14.04 2.58
CA PHE A 572 1.13 14.77 3.51
C PHE A 572 1.45 13.87 4.70
N ASN A 573 2.74 13.72 5.01
CA ASN A 573 3.21 12.92 6.14
C ASN A 573 4.27 13.69 6.93
N HIS A 574 3.99 13.93 8.21
CA HIS A 574 5.03 14.23 9.19
C HIS A 574 5.52 12.92 9.80
N VAL A 575 6.84 12.73 9.85
CA VAL A 575 7.50 11.59 10.47
C VAL A 575 8.39 12.10 11.59
N GLY A 576 7.88 11.99 12.82
CA GLY A 576 8.63 12.29 14.03
C GLY A 576 9.63 11.20 14.35
N PHE A 577 10.91 11.55 14.58
CA PHE A 577 11.92 10.60 15.07
C PHE A 577 12.22 10.75 16.56
N GLY A 578 12.61 9.64 17.20
CA GLY A 578 13.01 9.61 18.61
C GLY A 578 14.43 10.15 18.87
N THR A 579 14.81 10.29 20.13
CA THR A 579 16.11 10.86 20.53
C THR A 579 17.24 9.83 20.53
N VAL A 580 18.46 10.32 20.32
CA VAL A 580 19.70 9.56 20.52
C VAL A 580 20.16 9.73 21.96
N ASN A 581 20.31 8.61 22.68
CA ASN A 581 20.56 8.59 24.11
C ASN A 581 21.92 7.95 24.45
N ASP A 582 22.45 8.29 25.61
CA ASP A 582 23.57 7.61 26.26
C ASP A 582 23.09 6.35 27.01
N GLU A 583 24.04 5.62 27.63
CA GLU A 583 23.75 4.40 28.40
C GLU A 583 22.84 4.62 29.61
N SER A 584 22.73 5.86 30.10
CA SER A 584 21.81 6.24 31.19
C SER A 584 20.39 6.53 30.71
N GLY A 585 20.15 6.51 29.38
CA GLY A 585 18.88 6.85 28.76
C GLY A 585 18.65 8.36 28.60
N LYS A 586 19.63 9.21 28.92
CA LYS A 586 19.56 10.66 28.70
C LYS A 586 20.07 11.01 27.31
N ARG A 587 19.76 12.22 26.82
CA ARG A 587 20.24 12.69 25.51
C ARG A 587 21.76 12.59 25.42
N PHE A 588 22.23 12.01 24.32
CA PHE A 588 23.66 11.75 24.10
C PHE A 588 24.47 13.05 24.09
N LYS A 589 25.47 13.10 24.96
CA LYS A 589 26.37 14.25 25.17
C LYS A 589 27.81 13.76 25.31
N THR A 590 28.76 14.67 25.12
CA THR A 590 30.18 14.41 25.39
C THR A 590 30.41 14.18 26.90
N ARG A 591 31.60 13.68 27.27
CA ARG A 591 32.00 13.54 28.68
C ARG A 591 31.99 14.86 29.46
N SER A 592 32.16 15.99 28.77
CA SER A 592 32.06 17.34 29.35
C SER A 592 30.60 17.85 29.48
N GLY A 593 29.61 17.11 28.98
CA GLY A 593 28.20 17.50 28.98
C GLY A 593 27.79 18.39 27.80
N GLU A 594 28.70 18.64 26.86
CA GLU A 594 28.45 19.37 25.62
C GLU A 594 27.81 18.48 24.54
N VAL A 595 27.28 19.11 23.50
CA VAL A 595 26.67 18.42 22.37
C VAL A 595 27.77 17.83 21.48
N VAL A 596 27.65 16.55 21.11
CA VAL A 596 28.62 15.87 20.24
C VAL A 596 28.48 16.38 18.81
N ARG A 597 29.59 16.88 18.23
CA ARG A 597 29.65 17.31 16.83
C ARG A 597 29.69 16.10 15.91
N LEU A 598 28.94 16.14 14.80
CA LEU A 598 28.85 14.99 13.89
C LEU A 598 30.16 14.62 13.22
N VAL A 599 30.99 15.61 12.90
CA VAL A 599 32.32 15.39 12.30
C VAL A 599 33.18 14.52 13.21
N GLU A 600 33.23 14.85 14.50
CA GLU A 600 34.03 14.12 15.51
C GLU A 600 33.49 12.69 15.72
N LEU A 601 32.17 12.52 15.69
CA LEU A 601 31.54 11.20 15.78
C LEU A 601 31.94 10.30 14.61
N LEU A 602 31.96 10.84 13.39
CA LEU A 602 32.37 10.11 12.19
C LEU A 602 33.87 9.79 12.20
N ASP A 603 34.71 10.74 12.64
CA ASP A 603 36.17 10.52 12.77
C ASP A 603 36.48 9.40 13.77
N GLU A 604 35.78 9.36 14.91
CA GLU A 604 35.91 8.30 15.91
C GLU A 604 35.48 6.93 15.36
N ALA A 605 34.37 6.86 14.61
CA ALA A 605 33.93 5.63 13.95
C ALA A 605 34.99 5.08 12.99
N LYS A 606 35.56 5.96 12.13
CA LYS A 606 36.64 5.62 11.20
C LYS A 606 37.88 5.14 11.94
N ALA A 607 38.31 5.85 12.99
CA ALA A 607 39.51 5.53 13.75
C ALA A 607 39.42 4.14 14.42
N ARG A 608 38.29 3.83 15.07
CA ARG A 608 38.06 2.52 15.69
C ARG A 608 38.05 1.40 14.66
N MET A 609 37.38 1.62 13.53
CA MET A 609 37.31 0.64 12.45
C MET A 609 38.70 0.36 11.85
N LYS A 610 39.51 1.41 11.67
CA LYS A 610 40.90 1.29 11.19
C LYS A 610 41.75 0.39 12.09
N THR A 611 41.68 0.61 13.40
CA THR A 611 42.38 -0.23 14.39
C THR A 611 41.97 -1.70 14.28
N GLN A 612 40.67 -1.95 14.14
CA GLN A 612 40.15 -3.31 14.02
C GLN A 612 40.54 -3.97 12.68
N LEU A 613 40.58 -3.25 11.56
CA LEU A 613 41.07 -3.79 10.29
C LEU A 613 42.56 -4.16 10.34
N LEU A 614 43.40 -3.31 10.94
CA LEU A 614 44.83 -3.59 11.11
C LEU A 614 45.05 -4.88 11.93
N ALA A 615 44.33 -5.05 13.04
CA ALA A 615 44.40 -6.28 13.83
C ALA A 615 43.96 -7.54 13.07
N ARG A 616 43.01 -7.40 12.12
CA ARG A 616 42.58 -8.51 11.25
C ARG A 616 43.62 -8.87 10.19
N ILE A 617 44.35 -7.88 9.67
CA ILE A 617 45.48 -8.10 8.76
C ILE A 617 46.59 -8.83 9.51
N GLU A 618 46.96 -8.36 10.70
CA GLU A 618 48.00 -8.97 11.54
C GLU A 618 47.68 -10.42 11.93
N SER A 619 46.41 -10.73 12.17
CA SER A 619 45.95 -12.10 12.47
C SER A 619 45.69 -12.98 11.25
N GLY A 620 45.94 -12.49 10.03
CA GLY A 620 45.76 -13.24 8.78
C GLY A 620 44.30 -13.55 8.43
N GLN A 621 43.34 -12.83 9.03
CA GLN A 621 41.90 -13.02 8.77
C GLN A 621 41.43 -12.35 7.49
N THR A 622 42.20 -11.40 6.97
CA THR A 622 41.94 -10.68 5.72
C THR A 622 43.22 -10.46 4.94
N SER A 623 43.08 -10.32 3.61
CA SER A 623 44.15 -9.96 2.69
C SER A 623 43.98 -8.54 2.13
N LEU A 624 43.28 -7.66 2.86
CA LEU A 624 43.11 -6.26 2.48
C LEU A 624 44.48 -5.55 2.41
N PRO A 625 44.82 -4.89 1.28
CA PRO A 625 46.07 -4.13 1.17
C PRO A 625 46.17 -2.96 2.16
N LEU A 626 47.36 -2.72 2.72
CA LEU A 626 47.57 -1.69 3.75
C LEU A 626 47.23 -0.26 3.29
N ASP A 627 47.44 0.04 2.00
CA ASP A 627 47.09 1.32 1.37
C ASP A 627 45.58 1.53 1.21
N GLN A 628 44.78 0.45 1.22
CA GLN A 628 43.32 0.51 1.14
C GLN A 628 42.64 0.59 2.52
N VAL A 629 43.37 0.35 3.61
CA VAL A 629 42.82 0.29 4.97
C VAL A 629 42.10 1.57 5.36
N ASP A 630 42.64 2.73 5.02
CA ASP A 630 42.04 4.02 5.43
C ASP A 630 40.68 4.25 4.76
N VAL A 631 40.58 3.96 3.46
CA VAL A 631 39.33 4.05 2.68
C VAL A 631 38.32 3.01 3.15
N ALA A 632 38.77 1.79 3.44
CA ALA A 632 37.89 0.74 3.97
C ALA A 632 37.34 1.11 5.35
N ALA A 633 38.19 1.61 6.25
CA ALA A 633 37.78 2.07 7.58
C ALA A 633 36.76 3.22 7.49
N GLU A 634 36.93 4.12 6.54
CA GLU A 634 36.00 5.22 6.29
C GLU A 634 34.63 4.71 5.85
N LYS A 635 34.59 3.89 4.78
CA LYS A 635 33.32 3.33 4.25
C LYS A 635 32.59 2.48 5.27
N ILE A 636 33.30 1.59 5.96
CA ILE A 636 32.69 0.72 6.98
C ILE A 636 32.26 1.54 8.21
N GLY A 637 33.09 2.47 8.68
CA GLY A 637 32.79 3.31 9.85
C GLY A 637 31.56 4.19 9.62
N TYR A 638 31.48 4.88 8.48
CA TYR A 638 30.33 5.72 8.14
C TYR A 638 29.09 4.88 7.86
N GLY A 639 29.24 3.74 7.17
CA GLY A 639 28.17 2.78 6.96
C GLY A 639 27.60 2.23 8.27
N ALA A 640 28.45 1.96 9.25
CA ALA A 640 28.05 1.51 10.59
C ALA A 640 27.23 2.56 11.33
N VAL A 641 27.64 3.83 11.30
CA VAL A 641 26.87 4.94 11.90
C VAL A 641 25.49 5.03 11.25
N LYS A 642 25.41 4.97 9.91
CA LYS A 642 24.13 5.03 9.17
C LYS A 642 23.21 3.87 9.52
N TYR A 643 23.72 2.66 9.38
CA TYR A 643 22.93 1.45 9.60
C TYR A 643 22.44 1.33 11.04
N PHE A 644 23.27 1.74 12.01
CA PHE A 644 22.92 1.62 13.41
C PHE A 644 21.73 2.50 13.81
N ASP A 645 21.57 3.66 13.17
CA ASP A 645 20.35 4.48 13.26
C ASP A 645 19.21 3.86 12.45
N LEU A 646 19.43 3.56 11.17
CA LEU A 646 18.39 3.10 10.24
C LEU A 646 17.72 1.79 10.65
N ARG A 647 18.41 0.89 11.35
CA ARG A 647 17.82 -0.37 11.84
C ARG A 647 16.83 -0.17 12.98
N GLN A 648 16.86 0.99 13.65
CA GLN A 648 15.88 1.35 14.68
C GLN A 648 14.61 1.87 14.03
N SER A 649 13.47 1.67 14.68
CA SER A 649 12.25 2.37 14.27
C SER A 649 12.51 3.89 14.29
N PRO A 650 12.14 4.65 13.25
CA PRO A 650 12.30 6.11 13.23
C PRO A 650 11.75 6.76 14.51
N THR A 651 10.56 6.33 14.95
CA THR A 651 9.85 6.85 16.11
C THR A 651 10.45 6.47 17.47
N SER A 652 11.37 5.51 17.52
CA SER A 652 11.95 5.02 18.77
C SER A 652 13.18 5.82 19.19
N ASN A 653 13.37 5.96 20.50
CA ASN A 653 14.65 6.38 21.07
C ASN A 653 15.64 5.22 21.01
N TYR A 654 16.94 5.50 20.87
CA TYR A 654 17.96 4.44 20.93
C TYR A 654 19.22 4.88 21.67
N ILE A 655 19.93 3.89 22.22
CA ILE A 655 21.21 4.10 22.92
C ILE A 655 22.35 4.00 21.91
N PHE A 656 23.12 5.08 21.79
CA PHE A 656 24.30 5.14 20.94
C PHE A 656 25.44 4.31 21.54
N SER A 657 26.14 3.52 20.72
CA SER A 657 27.29 2.73 21.15
C SER A 657 28.20 2.39 19.97
N PHE A 658 29.46 2.85 20.01
CA PHE A 658 30.47 2.50 19.01
C PHE A 658 30.75 1.00 18.99
N ASP A 659 30.87 0.38 20.15
CA ASP A 659 31.20 -1.05 20.26
C ASP A 659 30.11 -1.93 19.65
N ARG A 660 28.83 -1.55 19.84
CA ARG A 660 27.71 -2.27 19.23
C ARG A 660 27.62 -2.06 17.73
N MET A 661 27.83 -0.84 17.22
CA MET A 661 27.69 -0.57 15.79
C MET A 661 28.85 -1.12 14.94
N LEU A 662 30.06 -1.18 15.50
CA LEU A 662 31.26 -1.71 14.84
C LEU A 662 31.49 -3.21 15.10
N SER A 663 30.59 -3.87 15.83
CA SER A 663 30.67 -5.31 16.07
C SER A 663 30.57 -6.09 14.76
N THR A 664 31.40 -7.13 14.61
CA THR A 664 31.34 -8.08 13.47
C THR A 664 30.21 -9.08 13.60
N ASN A 665 29.48 -9.08 14.72
CA ASN A 665 28.43 -10.03 15.06
C ASN A 665 27.10 -9.32 15.29
N GLY A 666 26.02 -9.97 14.85
CA GLY A 666 24.65 -9.47 14.99
C GLY A 666 24.25 -8.50 13.88
N ASP A 667 23.15 -7.80 14.11
CA ASP A 667 22.55 -6.87 13.15
C ASP A 667 23.31 -5.54 13.06
N THR A 668 24.45 -5.56 12.33
CA THR A 668 25.36 -4.42 12.12
C THR A 668 25.77 -4.30 10.65
N ALA A 669 26.13 -3.09 10.21
CA ALA A 669 26.66 -2.89 8.85
C ALA A 669 27.92 -3.73 8.60
N VAL A 670 28.79 -3.86 9.61
CA VAL A 670 30.04 -4.61 9.51
C VAL A 670 29.75 -6.08 9.21
N TYR A 671 28.81 -6.71 9.93
CA TYR A 671 28.38 -8.08 9.66
C TYR A 671 27.84 -8.25 8.24
N LEU A 672 26.97 -7.33 7.79
CA LEU A 672 26.37 -7.37 6.46
C LEU A 672 27.41 -7.21 5.35
N MET A 673 28.35 -6.28 5.50
CA MET A 673 29.43 -6.07 4.55
C MET A 673 30.38 -7.27 4.49
N PHE A 674 30.62 -7.96 5.61
CA PHE A 674 31.41 -9.19 5.63
C PHE A 674 30.69 -10.34 4.92
N ALA A 675 29.37 -10.46 5.11
CA ALA A 675 28.56 -11.44 4.37
C ALA A 675 28.61 -11.17 2.85
N TYR A 676 28.52 -9.90 2.45
CA TYR A 676 28.68 -9.46 1.06
C TYR A 676 30.07 -9.78 0.50
N ALA A 677 31.15 -9.36 1.19
CA ALA A 677 32.53 -9.64 0.77
C ALA A 677 32.85 -11.14 0.69
N ARG A 678 32.24 -11.97 1.56
CA ARG A 678 32.35 -13.43 1.51
C ARG A 678 31.78 -14.00 0.21
N LEU A 679 30.62 -13.54 -0.24
CA LEU A 679 30.03 -13.95 -1.51
C LEU A 679 30.91 -13.50 -2.69
N CYS A 680 31.40 -12.25 -2.69
CA CYS A 680 32.36 -11.78 -3.70
C CYS A 680 33.61 -12.67 -3.74
N SER A 681 34.13 -13.08 -2.58
CA SER A 681 35.26 -14.00 -2.51
C SER A 681 34.95 -15.39 -3.04
N ILE A 682 33.75 -15.94 -2.84
CA ILE A 682 33.35 -17.26 -3.37
C ILE A 682 33.35 -17.22 -4.90
N ILE A 683 32.71 -16.19 -5.48
CA ILE A 683 32.66 -16.00 -6.93
C ILE A 683 34.07 -15.85 -7.50
N ARG A 684 34.90 -14.97 -6.91
CA ARG A 684 36.29 -14.75 -7.36
C ARG A 684 37.13 -16.04 -7.31
N LYS A 685 36.98 -16.86 -6.26
CA LYS A 685 37.72 -18.13 -6.11
C LYS A 685 37.24 -19.23 -7.05
N SER A 686 36.05 -19.11 -7.62
CA SER A 686 35.53 -20.10 -8.58
C SER A 686 36.29 -20.10 -9.91
N GLY A 687 36.89 -18.96 -10.29
CA GLY A 687 37.49 -18.78 -11.61
C GLY A 687 36.48 -18.76 -12.78
N VAL A 688 35.17 -18.79 -12.49
CA VAL A 688 34.10 -18.78 -13.49
C VAL A 688 33.77 -17.35 -13.89
N ASN A 689 33.64 -17.10 -15.19
CA ASN A 689 33.09 -15.84 -15.70
C ASN A 689 31.56 -15.84 -15.52
N ILE A 690 31.07 -15.05 -14.57
CA ILE A 690 29.65 -14.99 -14.23
C ILE A 690 28.82 -14.36 -15.37
N ASP A 691 29.36 -13.38 -16.08
CA ASP A 691 28.64 -12.73 -17.18
C ASP A 691 28.39 -13.70 -18.33
N GLU A 692 29.40 -14.52 -18.69
CA GLU A 692 29.24 -15.60 -19.68
C GLU A 692 28.21 -16.63 -19.20
N LEU A 693 28.23 -16.97 -17.91
CA LEU A 693 27.29 -17.94 -17.33
C LEU A 693 25.84 -17.42 -17.38
N ILE A 694 25.60 -16.12 -17.16
CA ILE A 694 24.26 -15.49 -17.24
C ILE A 694 23.68 -15.55 -18.67
N GLN A 695 24.54 -15.58 -19.70
CA GLN A 695 24.12 -15.62 -21.11
C GLN A 695 23.75 -17.02 -21.62
N GLN A 696 24.13 -18.08 -20.90
CA GLN A 696 23.75 -19.46 -21.25
C GLN A 696 22.22 -19.70 -21.05
N GLU A 697 21.68 -20.83 -21.53
CA GLU A 697 20.25 -21.14 -21.77
C GLU A 697 19.25 -21.01 -20.57
N GLU A 698 17.96 -21.30 -20.84
CA GLU A 698 16.88 -21.40 -19.86
C GLU A 698 17.13 -22.51 -18.80
N ASN A 699 16.83 -22.23 -17.52
CA ASN A 699 17.04 -23.07 -16.32
C ASN A 699 18.43 -23.07 -15.66
N LEU A 700 19.21 -22.00 -15.83
CA LEU A 700 20.52 -21.83 -15.16
C LEU A 700 20.49 -21.84 -13.61
N ILE A 701 19.42 -21.33 -12.99
CA ILE A 701 19.25 -21.37 -11.53
C ILE A 701 18.22 -22.44 -11.16
N ASN A 702 18.68 -23.54 -10.59
CA ASN A 702 17.81 -24.61 -10.08
C ASN A 702 18.11 -24.81 -8.59
N PRO A 703 17.40 -24.12 -7.68
CA PRO A 703 17.52 -24.34 -6.25
C PRO A 703 16.89 -25.70 -5.91
N VAL A 704 17.70 -26.64 -5.45
CA VAL A 704 17.26 -28.03 -5.13
C VAL A 704 17.18 -28.21 -3.61
N HIS A 705 18.16 -27.69 -2.88
CA HIS A 705 18.20 -27.81 -1.43
C HIS A 705 17.27 -26.79 -0.76
N ALA A 706 16.66 -27.16 0.37
CA ALA A 706 15.69 -26.31 1.05
C ALA A 706 16.25 -24.91 1.44
N THR A 707 17.54 -24.81 1.73
CA THR A 707 18.20 -23.53 2.03
C THR A 707 18.44 -22.67 0.78
N GLU A 708 18.63 -23.29 -0.39
CA GLU A 708 18.72 -22.60 -1.68
C GLU A 708 17.36 -22.03 -2.06
N VAL A 709 16.29 -22.83 -1.93
CA VAL A 709 14.90 -22.40 -2.17
C VAL A 709 14.53 -21.24 -1.25
N ALA A 710 14.84 -21.35 0.05
CA ALA A 710 14.54 -20.28 1.01
C ALA A 710 15.29 -18.97 0.69
N LEU A 711 16.54 -19.04 0.24
CA LEU A 711 17.31 -17.86 -0.20
C LEU A 711 16.71 -17.28 -1.48
N ALA A 712 16.45 -18.12 -2.48
CA ALA A 712 15.83 -17.72 -3.75
C ALA A 712 14.51 -16.97 -3.52
N GLN A 713 13.64 -17.48 -2.66
CA GLN A 713 12.37 -16.83 -2.32
C GLN A 713 12.54 -15.50 -1.57
N GLU A 714 13.54 -15.38 -0.68
CA GLU A 714 13.84 -14.13 0.03
C GLU A 714 14.30 -13.03 -0.93
N LEU A 715 15.04 -13.37 -1.98
CA LEU A 715 15.50 -12.40 -2.99
C LEU A 715 14.34 -11.71 -3.73
N LEU A 716 13.17 -12.36 -3.81
CA LEU A 716 11.99 -11.83 -4.49
C LEU A 716 11.20 -10.81 -3.65
N GLN A 717 11.57 -10.60 -2.38
CA GLN A 717 10.74 -9.87 -1.41
C GLN A 717 11.04 -8.37 -1.33
N LEU A 718 12.15 -7.91 -1.94
CA LEU A 718 12.53 -6.50 -1.90
C LEU A 718 11.41 -5.55 -2.41
N PRO A 719 10.69 -5.84 -3.52
CA PRO A 719 9.57 -5.00 -3.96
C PRO A 719 8.46 -4.87 -2.89
N ASP A 720 8.13 -5.95 -2.19
CA ASP A 720 7.12 -5.96 -1.13
C ASP A 720 7.60 -5.13 0.08
N VAL A 721 8.88 -5.27 0.47
CA VAL A 721 9.50 -4.48 1.54
C VAL A 721 9.43 -2.98 1.22
N ILE A 722 9.78 -2.58 0.00
CA ILE A 722 9.70 -1.19 -0.44
C ILE A 722 8.25 -0.67 -0.42
N SER A 723 7.29 -1.50 -0.84
CA SER A 723 5.86 -1.14 -0.78
C SER A 723 5.40 -0.85 0.65
N PHE A 724 5.81 -1.69 1.62
CA PHE A 724 5.52 -1.45 3.03
C PHE A 724 6.15 -0.15 3.54
N ILE A 725 7.41 0.14 3.16
CA ILE A 725 8.06 1.42 3.49
C ILE A 725 7.28 2.60 2.91
N ASN A 726 6.79 2.52 1.67
CA ASN A 726 5.99 3.59 1.09
C ASN A 726 4.66 3.80 1.83
N LYS A 727 4.13 2.75 2.48
CA LYS A 727 2.89 2.83 3.25
C LYS A 727 3.11 3.48 4.61
N ASP A 728 4.12 3.04 5.36
CA ASP A 728 4.29 3.43 6.77
C ASP A 728 5.54 4.26 7.08
N LEU A 729 6.39 4.52 6.08
CA LEU A 729 7.62 5.31 6.15
C LEU A 729 8.68 4.77 7.12
N ASN A 730 8.60 3.48 7.47
CA ASN A 730 9.55 2.82 8.37
C ASN A 730 10.76 2.26 7.61
N SER A 731 11.81 3.07 7.50
CA SER A 731 13.06 2.71 6.79
C SER A 731 13.78 1.47 7.36
N ASN A 732 13.58 1.16 8.65
CA ASN A 732 14.18 -0.01 9.29
C ASN A 732 13.73 -1.36 8.73
N ARG A 733 12.62 -1.39 7.99
CA ARG A 733 12.18 -2.59 7.25
C ARG A 733 13.24 -3.06 6.25
N LEU A 734 13.93 -2.12 5.60
CA LEU A 734 15.00 -2.46 4.65
C LEU A 734 16.22 -3.06 5.35
N CYS A 735 16.58 -2.55 6.54
CA CYS A 735 17.63 -3.14 7.37
C CYS A 735 17.27 -4.56 7.82
N ALA A 736 16.05 -4.75 8.34
CA ALA A 736 15.58 -6.07 8.76
C ALA A 736 15.56 -7.09 7.60
N TYR A 737 15.18 -6.64 6.40
CA TYR A 737 15.25 -7.46 5.19
C TYR A 737 16.70 -7.84 4.83
N LEU A 738 17.60 -6.86 4.77
CA LEU A 738 19.01 -7.08 4.43
C LEU A 738 19.70 -8.01 5.45
N TYR A 739 19.38 -7.87 6.74
CA TYR A 739 19.86 -8.76 7.78
C TYR A 739 19.31 -10.18 7.64
N THR A 740 18.01 -10.33 7.40
CA THR A 740 17.39 -11.63 7.10
C THR A 740 18.07 -12.30 5.90
N LEU A 741 18.36 -11.53 4.85
CA LEU A 741 19.04 -12.03 3.66
C LEU A 741 20.46 -12.53 3.99
N ALA A 742 21.22 -11.80 4.80
CA ALA A 742 22.55 -12.23 5.25
C ALA A 742 22.49 -13.52 6.10
N GLU A 743 21.48 -13.67 6.97
CA GLU A 743 21.27 -14.92 7.73
C GLU A 743 20.94 -16.10 6.80
N LYS A 744 20.12 -15.88 5.76
CA LYS A 744 19.83 -16.90 4.74
C LYS A 744 21.08 -17.28 3.94
N VAL A 745 21.91 -16.31 3.58
CA VAL A 745 23.21 -16.56 2.94
C VAL A 745 24.09 -17.44 3.82
N GLN A 746 24.25 -17.08 5.10
CA GLN A 746 25.08 -17.85 6.03
C GLN A 746 24.57 -19.29 6.18
N THR A 747 23.25 -19.47 6.25
CA THR A 747 22.62 -20.79 6.29
C THR A 747 22.88 -21.59 5.01
N PHE A 748 22.72 -20.96 3.84
CA PHE A 748 22.96 -21.56 2.53
C PHE A 748 24.42 -21.99 2.35
N VAL A 749 25.40 -21.10 2.53
CA VAL A 749 26.82 -21.42 2.31
C VAL A 749 27.39 -22.42 3.31
N THR A 750 26.69 -22.64 4.43
CA THR A 750 27.05 -23.66 5.43
C THR A 750 26.49 -25.03 5.04
N ALA A 751 25.23 -25.09 4.59
CA ALA A 751 24.58 -26.34 4.22
C ALA A 751 24.97 -26.84 2.81
N CYS A 752 25.26 -25.92 1.89
CA CYS A 752 25.48 -26.22 0.48
C CYS A 752 26.88 -25.81 0.06
N ARG A 753 27.71 -26.79 -0.33
CA ARG A 753 29.03 -26.53 -0.90
C ARG A 753 28.86 -25.88 -2.27
N VAL A 754 29.37 -24.66 -2.47
CA VAL A 754 29.32 -23.97 -3.76
C VAL A 754 30.40 -24.50 -4.71
N LEU A 755 31.68 -24.33 -4.34
CA LEU A 755 32.83 -24.65 -5.19
C LEU A 755 33.08 -26.17 -5.27
N GLY A 756 33.23 -26.67 -6.49
CA GLY A 756 33.48 -28.09 -6.79
C GLY A 756 32.27 -29.00 -6.55
N SER A 757 31.06 -28.45 -6.49
CA SER A 757 29.81 -29.23 -6.44
C SER A 757 29.21 -29.42 -7.83
N GLU A 758 28.34 -30.41 -7.99
CA GLU A 758 27.60 -30.63 -9.26
C GLU A 758 26.73 -29.41 -9.61
N GLU A 759 26.15 -28.75 -8.62
CA GLU A 759 25.31 -27.56 -8.79
C GLU A 759 26.10 -26.24 -8.74
N GLN A 760 27.43 -26.26 -8.91
CA GLN A 760 28.30 -25.10 -8.75
C GLN A 760 27.77 -23.87 -9.51
N ASN A 761 27.42 -24.02 -10.79
CA ASN A 761 26.97 -22.92 -11.63
C ASN A 761 25.65 -22.30 -11.14
N SER A 762 24.67 -23.13 -10.79
CA SER A 762 23.39 -22.68 -10.21
C SER A 762 23.62 -21.92 -8.89
N ARG A 763 24.48 -22.45 -8.02
CA ARG A 763 24.84 -21.84 -6.73
C ARG A 763 25.61 -20.53 -6.90
N LEU A 764 26.51 -20.43 -7.88
CA LEU A 764 27.24 -19.20 -8.19
C LEU A 764 26.29 -18.10 -8.68
N LEU A 765 25.30 -18.45 -9.51
CA LEU A 765 24.27 -17.51 -9.94
C LEU A 765 23.35 -17.07 -8.79
N LEU A 766 23.05 -17.95 -7.85
CA LEU A 766 22.32 -17.59 -6.64
C LEU A 766 23.15 -16.62 -5.76
N CYS A 767 24.46 -16.84 -5.63
CA CYS A 767 25.38 -15.89 -4.99
C CYS A 767 25.37 -14.53 -5.71
N GLU A 768 25.47 -14.51 -7.04
CA GLU A 768 25.46 -13.28 -7.84
C GLU A 768 24.13 -12.51 -7.72
N ALA A 769 22.99 -13.21 -7.82
CA ALA A 769 21.68 -12.60 -7.62
C ALA A 769 21.57 -11.99 -6.21
N THR A 770 22.13 -12.67 -5.21
CA THR A 770 22.19 -12.15 -3.84
C THR A 770 23.05 -10.90 -3.73
N LEU A 771 24.24 -10.88 -4.35
CA LEU A 771 25.10 -9.71 -4.38
C LEU A 771 24.38 -8.50 -5.02
N LYS A 772 23.71 -8.68 -6.16
CA LYS A 772 22.94 -7.61 -6.81
C LYS A 772 21.83 -7.05 -5.90
N VAL A 773 21.11 -7.90 -5.17
CA VAL A 773 20.08 -7.48 -4.22
C VAL A 773 20.67 -6.78 -3.01
N MET A 774 21.72 -7.34 -2.39
CA MET A 774 22.41 -6.71 -1.26
C MET A 774 23.00 -5.35 -1.65
N GLN A 775 23.65 -5.26 -2.81
CA GLN A 775 24.22 -4.03 -3.35
C GLN A 775 23.12 -2.97 -3.56
N LYS A 776 21.95 -3.35 -4.07
CA LYS A 776 20.81 -2.44 -4.17
C LYS A 776 20.34 -1.98 -2.80
N CYS A 777 20.21 -2.88 -1.82
CA CYS A 777 19.82 -2.52 -0.46
C CYS A 777 20.82 -1.55 0.19
N PHE A 778 22.13 -1.81 0.07
CA PHE A 778 23.16 -0.90 0.55
C PHE A 778 23.08 0.47 -0.13
N PHE A 779 22.93 0.50 -1.46
CA PHE A 779 22.74 1.74 -2.21
C PHE A 779 21.54 2.54 -1.69
N LEU A 780 20.40 1.88 -1.45
CA LEU A 780 19.19 2.50 -0.92
C LEU A 780 19.39 3.06 0.50
N LEU A 781 20.17 2.38 1.33
CA LEU A 781 20.57 2.84 2.67
C LEU A 781 21.67 3.94 2.64
N GLY A 782 22.16 4.31 1.44
CA GLY A 782 23.29 5.23 1.28
C GLY A 782 24.62 4.66 1.78
N ILE A 783 24.78 3.33 1.79
CA ILE A 783 25.97 2.64 2.25
C ILE A 783 26.69 2.06 1.03
N GLU A 784 28.01 2.21 0.97
CA GLU A 784 28.82 1.60 -0.08
C GLU A 784 29.47 0.32 0.45
N PRO A 785 29.12 -0.87 -0.06
CA PRO A 785 29.74 -2.11 0.36
C PRO A 785 31.14 -2.26 -0.25
N LEU A 786 31.97 -3.12 0.36
CA LEU A 786 33.30 -3.46 -0.14
C LEU A 786 33.31 -4.92 -0.59
N ASP A 787 33.90 -5.18 -1.76
CA ASP A 787 34.03 -6.54 -2.31
C ASP A 787 35.11 -7.39 -1.60
N GLN A 788 35.94 -6.76 -0.78
CA GLN A 788 37.02 -7.37 -0.02
C GLN A 788 37.22 -6.62 1.30
N ILE A 789 37.16 -7.34 2.44
CA ILE A 789 37.35 -6.80 3.79
C ILE A 789 38.15 -7.77 4.65
#